data_AF-A0A8J3JYL6-F1
#
_entry.id   AF-A0A8J3JYL6-F1
#
_cell.length_a   1.000
_cell.length_b   1.000
_cell.length_c   1.000
_cell.angle_alpha   90.00
_cell.angle_beta   90.00
_cell.angle_gamma   90.00
#
_symmetry.space_group_name_H-M   'P 1'
#
loop_
_entity.id
_entity.type
_entity.pdbx_description
1 polymer ?
#
loop_
_entity_poly.entity_id
_entity_poly.type
_entity_poly.pdbx_seq_one_letter_code
_entity_poly.pdbx_strand_id
1 'polypeptide(L)'
;MTWRARWLGVLRTPVGASAAALLGAVLLLAVLAPVLWGARAEAMDTAQILRPASGAHWAGTDGLGRDIFARVLVATGTSVRLALAATALAVAAGLVLGTAPLLLGVRLGRLVTAVVHIAVAFPGILLALSFAVVFGAGARGAVLAIGFAGAPSFARLTQTLTAAVANRDFVAAARIAGVGRVRVLLRHVLPNVGEPLVVNATIGAGGALLAFAGLSFLGLGVQPPGYDWGRLLGEGLNGIYLNPAAALIPGAAVVVAGLAFNMFGEAVAKGLGVPTGGTFRSLGRRAEPAPAAVAPAPSDVLLNVEELRVSFPGKDGPVTPVRGVSLTVRRGETVGIVGESGSGKSLTALAIAQLIEQPGRVGARRLDFLGADLLTAGPRTLRRLLGTSLAMVFQDPATSFNPTRRIGTQLAEVAREHLGAGRRAAHERAVDRLQAVHIPAARRRARQFPHEFSGGMRQRAMIGMGLMGSPQLIIADEPTTALDVTVQQRVLRLLAELRAAEGVAILLISHDIGVIEQVCDRVLVMYAGRIVEDLPAAELRSAARHPYTRALLAAVPDLATDRDRPLPVIPGRPADPAAPPPGCAFAPRCPLADDHCLTEDPALVSDDAGRRVACWHADRYSPPSAFALHTNTHGAYLCAEQSEAVVTAGPEHEA
;
A
#
# COMPACT_ATOMS: atom_id res chain seq x y z
N MET A 1 17.58 1.68 8.17
CA MET A 1 18.65 0.66 8.00
C MET A 1 19.46 1.03 6.76
N THR A 2 20.78 1.12 6.89
CA THR A 2 21.67 1.39 5.75
C THR A 2 21.57 0.23 4.75
N TRP A 3 21.76 0.50 3.45
CA TRP A 3 21.82 -0.52 2.40
C TRP A 3 22.73 -1.70 2.80
N ARG A 4 23.87 -1.40 3.42
CA ARG A 4 24.77 -2.39 4.03
C ARG A 4 24.10 -3.28 5.09
N ALA A 5 23.28 -2.75 5.99
CA ALA A 5 22.61 -3.52 7.04
C ALA A 5 21.56 -4.50 6.50
N ARG A 6 20.89 -4.18 5.38
CA ARG A 6 19.94 -5.09 4.70
C ARG A 6 20.66 -6.25 4.00
N TRP A 7 21.75 -5.96 3.28
CA TRP A 7 22.60 -6.99 2.67
C TRP A 7 23.27 -7.90 3.70
N LEU A 8 23.73 -7.34 4.81
CA LEU A 8 24.23 -8.10 5.97
C LEU A 8 23.14 -8.99 6.58
N GLY A 9 21.87 -8.61 6.52
CA GLY A 9 20.74 -9.44 6.94
C GLY A 9 20.52 -10.66 6.03
N VAL A 10 20.62 -10.49 4.71
CA VAL A 10 20.51 -11.59 3.73
C VAL A 10 21.65 -12.59 3.90
N LEU A 11 22.89 -12.12 4.04
CA LEU A 11 24.09 -12.94 4.23
C LEU A 11 24.15 -13.65 5.59
N ARG A 12 23.33 -13.24 6.56
CA ARG A 12 23.24 -13.91 7.87
C ARG A 12 22.34 -15.14 7.86
N THR A 13 21.54 -15.33 6.81
CA THR A 13 20.75 -16.56 6.67
C THR A 13 21.64 -17.69 6.12
N PRO A 14 21.50 -18.95 6.61
CA PRO A 14 22.32 -20.07 6.14
C PRO A 14 22.16 -20.32 4.64
N VAL A 15 20.95 -20.08 4.10
CA VAL A 15 20.64 -20.18 2.66
C VAL A 15 21.24 -19.02 1.86
N GLY A 16 21.20 -17.79 2.38
CA GLY A 16 21.78 -16.63 1.71
C GLY A 16 23.31 -16.67 1.69
N ALA A 17 23.95 -17.12 2.77
CA ALA A 17 25.40 -17.30 2.84
C ALA A 17 25.91 -18.36 1.86
N SER A 18 25.25 -19.53 1.82
CA SER A 18 25.62 -20.61 0.90
C SER A 18 25.40 -20.24 -0.56
N ALA A 19 24.28 -19.58 -0.88
CA ALA A 19 24.02 -19.10 -2.24
C ALA A 19 25.02 -18.03 -2.69
N ALA A 20 25.40 -17.10 -1.81
CA ALA A 20 26.41 -16.08 -2.10
C ALA A 20 27.80 -16.67 -2.29
N ALA A 21 28.19 -17.66 -1.47
CA ALA A 21 29.46 -18.36 -1.62
C ALA A 21 29.53 -19.15 -2.93
N LEU A 22 28.45 -19.86 -3.28
CA LEU A 22 28.35 -20.64 -4.51
C LEU A 22 28.41 -19.73 -5.75
N LEU A 23 27.66 -18.63 -5.76
CA LEU A 23 27.71 -17.64 -6.84
C LEU A 23 29.09 -16.99 -6.94
N GLY A 24 29.70 -16.65 -5.80
CA GLY A 24 31.06 -16.12 -5.74
C GLY A 24 32.09 -17.08 -6.35
N ALA A 25 31.99 -18.37 -6.05
CA ALA A 25 32.84 -19.40 -6.64
C ALA A 25 32.67 -19.51 -8.16
N VAL A 26 31.43 -19.50 -8.66
CA VAL A 26 31.14 -19.54 -10.12
C VAL A 26 31.71 -18.31 -10.82
N LEU A 27 31.56 -17.11 -10.24
CA LEU A 27 32.08 -15.86 -10.80
C LEU A 27 33.61 -15.80 -10.75
N LEU A 28 34.22 -16.28 -9.67
CA LEU A 28 35.67 -16.39 -9.54
C LEU A 28 36.23 -17.33 -10.61
N LEU A 29 35.60 -18.49 -10.78
CA LEU A 29 35.97 -19.48 -11.81
C LEU A 29 35.81 -18.88 -13.22
N ALA A 30 34.75 -18.12 -13.48
CA ALA A 30 34.52 -17.46 -14.77
C ALA A 30 35.67 -16.52 -15.18
N VAL A 31 36.37 -15.93 -14.22
CA VAL A 31 37.48 -14.99 -14.46
C VAL A 31 38.84 -15.69 -14.44
N LEU A 32 39.10 -16.55 -13.45
CA LEU A 32 40.39 -17.19 -13.27
C LEU A 32 40.61 -18.38 -14.20
N ALA A 33 39.55 -19.10 -14.59
CA ALA A 33 39.72 -20.35 -15.32
C ALA A 33 40.34 -20.19 -16.72
N PRO A 34 39.99 -19.15 -17.52
CA PRO A 34 40.67 -18.90 -18.78
C PRO A 34 42.18 -18.65 -18.62
N VAL A 35 42.61 -18.04 -17.52
CA VAL A 35 44.02 -17.73 -17.25
C VAL A 35 44.77 -18.99 -16.79
N LEU A 36 44.16 -19.78 -15.92
CA LEU A 36 44.80 -20.95 -15.31
C LEU A 36 44.77 -22.20 -16.19
N TRP A 37 43.68 -22.42 -16.93
CA TRP A 37 43.44 -23.64 -17.71
C TRP A 37 43.24 -23.41 -19.20
N GLY A 38 43.32 -22.18 -19.71
CA GLY A 38 43.13 -21.87 -21.13
C GLY A 38 44.05 -22.67 -22.05
N ALA A 39 45.36 -22.65 -21.77
CA ALA A 39 46.35 -23.40 -22.56
C ALA A 39 46.08 -24.91 -22.57
N ARG A 40 45.63 -25.48 -21.44
CA ARG A 40 45.30 -26.90 -21.30
C ARG A 40 43.98 -27.27 -21.97
N ALA A 41 43.01 -26.35 -22.00
CA ALA A 41 41.71 -26.55 -22.62
C ALA A 41 41.79 -26.54 -24.16
N GLU A 42 42.75 -25.80 -24.73
CA GLU A 42 42.95 -25.68 -26.18
C GLU A 42 44.01 -26.66 -26.74
N ALA A 43 44.89 -27.20 -25.90
CA ALA A 43 45.94 -28.14 -26.31
C ALA A 43 45.35 -29.40 -26.96
N MET A 44 45.59 -29.56 -28.26
CA MET A 44 45.20 -30.74 -29.04
C MET A 44 46.28 -31.82 -28.96
N ASP A 45 45.89 -33.03 -28.57
CA ASP A 45 46.77 -34.20 -28.55
C ASP A 45 46.07 -35.38 -29.25
N THR A 46 46.41 -35.60 -30.52
CA THR A 46 45.80 -36.65 -31.33
C THR A 46 46.10 -38.07 -30.82
N ALA A 47 47.08 -38.27 -29.93
CA ALA A 47 47.36 -39.56 -29.32
C ALA A 47 46.37 -39.92 -28.18
N GLN A 48 45.63 -38.93 -27.68
CA GLN A 48 44.71 -39.05 -26.55
C GLN A 48 43.25 -38.84 -26.96
N ILE A 49 42.84 -39.11 -28.20
CA ILE A 49 41.45 -38.93 -28.66
C ILE A 49 40.48 -39.87 -27.91
N LEU A 50 39.34 -39.32 -27.45
CA LEU A 50 38.23 -40.06 -26.82
C LEU A 50 38.64 -40.98 -25.65
N ARG A 51 39.62 -40.57 -24.84
CA ARG A 51 40.04 -41.34 -23.65
C ARG A 51 39.01 -41.21 -22.53
N PRO A 52 38.73 -42.29 -21.80
CA PRO A 52 37.88 -42.24 -20.60
C PRO A 52 38.56 -41.48 -19.46
N ALA A 53 37.80 -41.20 -18.40
CA ALA A 53 38.32 -40.56 -17.19
C ALA A 53 39.55 -41.28 -16.61
N SER A 54 40.60 -40.53 -16.33
CA SER A 54 41.87 -41.03 -15.80
C SER A 54 42.50 -40.02 -14.83
N GLY A 55 43.53 -40.42 -14.08
CA GLY A 55 44.24 -39.52 -13.17
C GLY A 55 44.85 -38.28 -13.87
N ALA A 56 45.24 -38.43 -15.14
CA ALA A 56 45.74 -37.33 -15.96
C ALA A 56 44.60 -36.47 -16.55
N HIS A 57 43.46 -37.07 -16.89
CA HIS A 57 42.28 -36.38 -17.45
C HIS A 57 41.01 -36.77 -16.69
N TRP A 58 40.63 -35.99 -15.69
CA TRP A 58 39.53 -36.34 -14.76
C TRP A 58 38.17 -36.54 -15.45
N ALA A 59 37.90 -35.81 -16.53
CA ALA A 59 36.68 -35.96 -17.33
C ALA A 59 36.91 -36.74 -18.64
N GLY A 60 38.12 -37.26 -18.86
CA GLY A 60 38.57 -37.77 -20.15
C GLY A 60 38.85 -36.66 -21.18
N THR A 61 38.95 -37.05 -22.44
CA THR A 61 39.31 -36.18 -23.57
C THR A 61 38.25 -36.20 -24.68
N ASP A 62 38.17 -35.12 -25.44
CA ASP A 62 37.22 -34.97 -26.55
C ASP A 62 37.70 -35.64 -27.85
N GLY A 63 36.93 -35.47 -28.93
CA GLY A 63 37.26 -35.99 -30.26
C GLY A 63 38.54 -35.42 -30.90
N LEU A 64 39.16 -34.40 -30.29
CA LEU A 64 40.46 -33.84 -30.69
C LEU A 64 41.54 -34.05 -29.62
N GLY A 65 41.27 -34.89 -28.61
CA GLY A 65 42.20 -35.20 -27.52
C GLY A 65 42.35 -34.07 -26.48
N ARG A 66 41.46 -33.08 -26.47
CA ARG A 66 41.50 -31.96 -25.50
C ARG A 66 40.86 -32.36 -24.18
N ASP A 67 41.39 -31.86 -23.08
CA ASP A 67 40.93 -32.15 -21.71
C ASP A 67 39.53 -31.58 -21.45
N ILE A 68 38.53 -32.44 -21.26
CA ILE A 68 37.13 -32.04 -21.10
C ILE A 68 36.93 -31.23 -19.81
N PHE A 69 37.65 -31.57 -18.74
CA PHE A 69 37.50 -30.90 -17.45
C PHE A 69 38.02 -29.45 -17.54
N ALA A 70 39.22 -29.27 -18.11
CA ALA A 70 39.77 -27.95 -18.39
C ALA A 70 38.84 -27.13 -19.30
N ARG A 71 38.27 -27.75 -20.34
CA ARG A 71 37.28 -27.09 -21.21
C ARG A 71 36.02 -26.66 -20.45
N VAL A 72 35.48 -27.47 -19.54
CA VAL A 72 34.31 -27.09 -18.72
C VAL A 72 34.62 -25.91 -17.80
N LEU A 73 35.79 -25.88 -17.17
CA LEU A 73 36.19 -24.77 -16.31
C LEU A 73 36.31 -23.47 -17.11
N VAL A 74 36.97 -23.50 -18.27
CA VAL A 74 37.11 -22.33 -19.17
C VAL A 74 35.75 -21.91 -19.75
N ALA A 75 34.87 -22.86 -20.06
CA ALA A 75 33.53 -22.60 -20.57
C ALA A 75 32.65 -21.84 -19.57
N THR A 76 32.93 -21.91 -18.26
CA THR A 76 32.26 -21.08 -17.23
C THR A 76 32.24 -19.61 -17.61
N GLY A 77 33.38 -19.07 -18.05
CA GLY A 77 33.51 -17.66 -18.42
C GLY A 77 32.66 -17.29 -19.64
N THR A 78 32.56 -18.18 -20.62
CA THR A 78 31.74 -17.96 -21.83
C THR A 78 30.24 -18.07 -21.50
N SER A 79 29.82 -19.13 -20.80
CA SER A 79 28.43 -19.36 -20.41
C SER A 79 27.88 -18.21 -19.55
N VAL A 80 28.64 -17.77 -18.54
CA VAL A 80 28.20 -16.67 -17.64
C VAL A 80 28.12 -15.33 -18.38
N ARG A 81 29.10 -14.99 -19.23
CA ARG A 81 29.08 -13.73 -19.99
C ARG A 81 27.89 -13.66 -20.95
N LEU A 82 27.60 -14.75 -21.67
CA LEU A 82 26.48 -14.81 -22.60
C LEU A 82 25.14 -14.71 -21.87
N ALA A 83 24.97 -15.42 -20.77
CA ALA A 83 23.77 -15.34 -19.94
C ALA A 83 23.54 -13.91 -19.40
N LEU A 84 24.57 -13.28 -18.82
CA LEU A 84 24.49 -11.90 -18.33
C LEU A 84 24.16 -10.90 -19.46
N ALA A 85 24.74 -11.08 -20.65
CA ALA A 85 24.46 -10.23 -21.80
C ALA A 85 23.00 -10.37 -22.27
N ALA A 86 22.46 -11.59 -22.36
CA ALA A 86 21.06 -11.79 -22.73
C ALA A 86 20.11 -11.26 -21.65
N THR A 87 20.41 -11.43 -20.36
CA THR A 87 19.63 -10.85 -19.27
C THR A 87 19.65 -9.33 -19.30
N ALA A 88 20.82 -8.72 -19.55
CA ALA A 88 20.93 -7.27 -19.69
C ALA A 88 20.06 -6.77 -20.86
N LEU A 89 20.09 -7.47 -21.99
CA LEU A 89 19.24 -7.17 -23.14
C LEU A 89 17.74 -7.33 -22.81
N ALA A 90 17.35 -8.42 -22.15
CA ALA A 90 15.97 -8.67 -21.72
C ALA A 90 15.46 -7.59 -20.76
N VAL A 91 16.27 -7.19 -19.78
CA VAL A 91 15.94 -6.11 -18.84
C VAL A 91 15.83 -4.78 -19.57
N ALA A 92 16.77 -4.45 -20.46
CA ALA A 92 16.75 -3.19 -21.21
C ALA A 92 15.51 -3.09 -22.12
N ALA A 93 15.26 -4.12 -22.95
CA ALA A 93 14.09 -4.17 -23.81
C ALA A 93 12.78 -4.22 -23.01
N GLY A 94 12.76 -4.99 -21.91
CA GLY A 94 11.64 -5.06 -20.99
C GLY A 94 11.35 -3.73 -20.32
N LEU A 95 12.36 -2.97 -19.91
CA LEU A 95 12.18 -1.66 -19.30
C LEU A 95 11.59 -0.65 -20.30
N VAL A 96 12.05 -0.67 -21.54
CA VAL A 96 11.53 0.17 -22.63
C VAL A 96 10.06 -0.17 -22.89
N LEU A 97 9.74 -1.43 -23.16
CA LEU A 97 8.36 -1.88 -23.40
C LEU A 97 7.45 -1.68 -22.18
N GLY A 98 8.03 -1.81 -20.99
CA GLY A 98 7.27 -1.78 -19.75
C GLY A 98 6.92 -0.38 -19.27
N THR A 99 7.76 0.60 -19.58
CA THR A 99 7.53 2.03 -19.28
C THR A 99 6.80 2.76 -20.41
N ALA A 100 6.74 2.15 -21.60
CA ALA A 100 6.08 2.71 -22.77
C ALA A 100 4.62 3.15 -22.52
N PRO A 101 3.76 2.44 -21.77
CA PRO A 101 2.39 2.92 -21.50
C PRO A 101 2.32 4.22 -20.70
N LEU A 102 3.37 4.57 -19.95
CA LEU A 102 3.47 5.83 -19.20
C LEU A 102 3.88 7.01 -20.09
N LEU A 103 4.69 6.73 -21.12
CA LEU A 103 5.20 7.74 -22.05
C LEU A 103 4.22 7.98 -23.20
N LEU A 104 3.68 6.89 -23.74
CA LEU A 104 2.77 6.86 -24.87
C LEU A 104 1.33 7.19 -24.43
N GLY A 105 0.54 7.79 -25.33
CA GLY A 105 -0.86 8.10 -25.05
C GLY A 105 -1.72 6.85 -24.80
N VAL A 106 -2.94 7.05 -24.27
CA VAL A 106 -3.85 5.99 -23.79
C VAL A 106 -4.16 4.89 -24.83
N ARG A 107 -4.12 5.22 -26.14
CA ARG A 107 -4.35 4.25 -27.22
C ARG A 107 -3.12 3.38 -27.48
N LEU A 108 -1.97 4.01 -27.73
CA LEU A 108 -0.72 3.31 -28.02
C LEU A 108 -0.22 2.52 -26.79
N GLY A 109 -0.38 3.06 -25.59
CA GLY A 109 -0.05 2.37 -24.35
C GLY A 109 -0.84 1.07 -24.17
N ARG A 110 -2.15 1.08 -24.48
CA ARG A 110 -2.99 -0.13 -24.47
C ARG A 110 -2.53 -1.17 -25.48
N LEU A 111 -2.15 -0.74 -26.68
CA LEU A 111 -1.61 -1.64 -27.71
C LEU A 111 -0.33 -2.32 -27.21
N VAL A 112 0.62 -1.56 -26.65
CA VAL A 112 1.87 -2.12 -26.11
C VAL A 112 1.59 -3.11 -24.97
N THR A 113 0.70 -2.78 -24.04
CA THR A 113 0.32 -3.71 -22.96
C THR A 113 -0.31 -4.99 -23.51
N ALA A 114 -1.17 -4.90 -24.54
CA ALA A 114 -1.77 -6.07 -25.17
C ALA A 114 -0.72 -6.97 -25.82
N VAL A 115 0.22 -6.40 -26.59
CA VAL A 115 1.33 -7.15 -27.22
C VAL A 115 2.19 -7.85 -26.17
N VAL A 116 2.53 -7.15 -25.08
CA VAL A 116 3.32 -7.75 -23.98
C VAL A 116 2.56 -8.91 -23.33
N HIS A 117 1.26 -8.76 -23.07
CA HIS A 117 0.45 -9.83 -22.48
C HIS A 117 0.33 -11.06 -23.38
N ILE A 118 0.16 -10.85 -24.69
CA ILE A 118 0.16 -11.92 -25.69
C ILE A 118 1.52 -12.62 -25.69
N ALA A 119 2.62 -11.87 -25.74
CA ALA A 119 3.97 -12.44 -25.77
C ALA A 119 4.31 -13.24 -24.49
N VAL A 120 3.86 -12.82 -23.32
CA VAL A 120 4.03 -13.57 -22.06
C VAL A 120 3.25 -14.89 -22.03
N ALA A 121 2.19 -15.02 -22.84
CA ALA A 121 1.42 -16.27 -22.93
C ALA A 121 2.21 -17.41 -23.61
N PHE A 122 3.24 -17.09 -24.38
CA PHE A 122 4.08 -18.08 -25.05
C PHE A 122 5.22 -18.55 -24.12
N PRO A 123 5.52 -19.86 -24.07
CA PRO A 123 6.68 -20.37 -23.36
C PRO A 123 7.99 -19.72 -23.85
N GLY A 124 8.79 -19.18 -22.93
CA GLY A 124 10.00 -18.42 -23.27
C GLY A 124 11.02 -19.20 -24.11
N ILE A 125 11.12 -20.52 -23.94
CA ILE A 125 12.04 -21.35 -24.73
C ILE A 125 11.59 -21.47 -26.20
N LEU A 126 10.28 -21.48 -26.46
CA LEU A 126 9.74 -21.52 -27.84
C LEU A 126 10.00 -20.20 -28.56
N LEU A 127 9.84 -19.07 -27.85
CA LEU A 127 10.23 -17.76 -28.36
C LEU A 127 11.74 -17.66 -28.60
N ALA A 128 12.56 -18.23 -27.71
CA ALA A 128 14.01 -18.25 -27.90
C ALA A 128 14.40 -19.08 -29.14
N LEU A 129 13.76 -20.23 -29.36
CA LEU A 129 13.99 -21.04 -30.56
C LEU A 129 13.56 -20.31 -31.85
N SER A 130 12.38 -19.71 -31.86
CA SER A 130 11.91 -18.97 -33.03
C SER A 130 12.82 -17.77 -33.35
N PHE A 131 13.23 -17.02 -32.33
CA PHE A 131 14.18 -15.93 -32.52
C PHE A 131 15.59 -16.40 -32.89
N ALA A 132 16.03 -17.58 -32.44
CA ALA A 132 17.33 -18.13 -32.83
C ALA A 132 17.39 -18.45 -34.32
N VAL A 133 16.28 -18.92 -34.90
CA VAL A 133 16.16 -19.12 -36.36
C VAL A 133 16.22 -17.77 -37.09
N VAL A 134 15.60 -16.73 -36.54
CA VAL A 134 15.56 -15.38 -37.15
C VAL A 134 16.92 -14.68 -37.08
N PHE A 135 17.59 -14.72 -35.92
CA PHE A 135 18.87 -14.02 -35.70
C PHE A 135 20.10 -14.83 -36.15
N GLY A 136 19.90 -16.11 -36.51
CA GLY A 136 20.94 -17.02 -36.95
C GLY A 136 21.63 -17.76 -35.80
N ALA A 137 22.21 -18.92 -36.12
CA ALA A 137 22.97 -19.73 -35.16
C ALA A 137 24.29 -19.04 -34.79
N GLY A 138 24.68 -19.12 -33.52
CA GLY A 138 25.90 -18.48 -33.01
C GLY A 138 25.70 -17.79 -31.67
N ALA A 139 26.81 -17.47 -31.00
CA ALA A 139 26.78 -16.82 -29.69
C ALA A 139 25.99 -15.50 -29.71
N ARG A 140 26.18 -14.65 -30.73
CA ARG A 140 25.45 -13.38 -30.87
C ARG A 140 23.95 -13.59 -31.14
N GLY A 141 23.61 -14.49 -32.06
CA GLY A 141 22.21 -14.80 -32.37
C GLY A 141 21.47 -15.38 -31.18
N ALA A 142 22.11 -16.25 -30.41
CA ALA A 142 21.57 -16.81 -29.17
C ALA A 142 21.39 -15.74 -28.07
N VAL A 143 22.30 -14.77 -27.91
CA VAL A 143 22.12 -13.62 -26.99
C VAL A 143 20.88 -12.81 -27.38
N LEU A 144 20.74 -12.49 -28.67
CA LEU A 144 19.58 -11.75 -29.15
C LEU A 144 18.30 -12.55 -28.93
N ALA A 145 18.30 -13.83 -29.28
CA ALA A 145 17.15 -14.70 -29.17
C ALA A 145 16.65 -14.85 -27.73
N ILE A 146 17.55 -15.17 -26.79
CA ILE A 146 17.21 -15.34 -25.37
C ILE A 146 16.85 -13.98 -24.75
N GLY A 147 17.55 -12.90 -25.12
CA GLY A 147 17.27 -11.56 -24.62
C GLY A 147 15.88 -11.06 -25.04
N PHE A 148 15.51 -11.19 -26.31
CA PHE A 148 14.18 -10.82 -26.79
C PHE A 148 13.09 -11.75 -26.29
N ALA A 149 13.36 -13.05 -26.15
CA ALA A 149 12.42 -13.99 -25.55
C ALA A 149 12.14 -13.70 -24.06
N GLY A 150 13.12 -13.18 -23.33
CA GLY A 150 12.98 -12.77 -21.92
C GLY A 150 12.35 -11.39 -21.72
N ALA A 151 12.39 -10.52 -22.73
CA ALA A 151 11.92 -9.13 -22.63
C ALA A 151 10.43 -8.98 -22.22
N PRO A 152 9.46 -9.78 -22.71
CA PRO A 152 8.06 -9.67 -22.31
C PRO A 152 7.82 -9.84 -20.80
N SER A 153 8.53 -10.77 -20.16
CA SER A 153 8.42 -11.02 -18.72
C SER A 153 8.88 -9.80 -17.90
N PHE A 154 10.02 -9.21 -18.28
CA PHE A 154 10.49 -7.96 -17.67
C PHE A 154 9.60 -6.76 -17.99
N ALA A 155 9.01 -6.71 -19.19
CA ALA A 155 8.06 -5.67 -19.57
C ALA A 155 6.80 -5.72 -18.70
N ARG A 156 6.22 -6.90 -18.49
CA ARG A 156 5.04 -7.10 -17.62
C ARG A 156 5.34 -6.72 -16.17
N LEU A 157 6.50 -7.14 -15.65
CA LEU A 157 6.94 -6.77 -14.30
C LEU A 157 7.09 -5.24 -14.17
N THR A 158 7.78 -4.63 -15.13
CA THR A 158 7.99 -3.18 -15.17
C THR A 158 6.67 -2.42 -15.28
N GLN A 159 5.71 -2.87 -16.10
CA GLN A 159 4.37 -2.26 -16.21
C GLN A 159 3.66 -2.26 -14.86
N THR A 160 3.69 -3.40 -14.17
CA THR A 160 3.04 -3.58 -12.88
C THR A 160 3.64 -2.64 -11.84
N LEU A 161 4.96 -2.63 -11.72
CA LEU A 161 5.68 -1.78 -10.75
C LEU A 161 5.54 -0.29 -11.08
N THR A 162 5.66 0.06 -12.37
CA THR A 162 5.52 1.44 -12.86
C THR A 162 4.11 1.94 -12.61
N ALA A 163 3.07 1.14 -12.82
CA ALA A 163 1.68 1.52 -12.54
C ALA A 163 1.44 1.76 -11.03
N ALA A 164 1.96 0.86 -10.18
CA ALA A 164 1.85 0.98 -8.73
C ALA A 164 2.52 2.26 -8.20
N VAL A 165 3.69 2.61 -8.74
CA VAL A 165 4.41 3.83 -8.38
C VAL A 165 3.80 5.07 -9.03
N ALA A 166 3.31 4.97 -10.27
CA ALA A 166 2.73 6.09 -11.01
C ALA A 166 1.44 6.61 -10.38
N ASN A 167 0.71 5.76 -9.65
CA ASN A 167 -0.50 6.13 -8.90
C ASN A 167 -0.22 6.70 -7.51
N ARG A 168 1.05 6.85 -7.10
CA ARG A 168 1.40 7.47 -5.82
C ARG A 168 1.28 8.99 -5.90
N ASP A 169 0.92 9.59 -4.77
CA ASP A 169 0.67 11.03 -4.66
C ASP A 169 1.87 11.88 -5.07
N PHE A 170 3.11 11.42 -4.82
CA PHE A 170 4.31 12.14 -5.25
C PHE A 170 4.50 12.17 -6.78
N VAL A 171 3.99 11.18 -7.52
CA VAL A 171 4.02 11.17 -8.99
C VAL A 171 2.89 12.03 -9.55
N ALA A 172 1.73 12.04 -8.89
CA ALA A 172 0.63 12.96 -9.21
C ALA A 172 1.05 14.42 -8.98
N ALA A 173 1.71 14.72 -7.86
CA ALA A 173 2.27 16.02 -7.54
C ALA A 173 3.33 16.46 -8.56
N ALA A 174 4.25 15.56 -8.97
CA ALA A 174 5.24 15.89 -10.01
C ALA A 174 4.58 16.22 -11.36
N ARG A 175 3.52 15.49 -11.75
CA ARG A 175 2.77 15.78 -12.98
C ARG A 175 2.00 17.11 -12.90
N ILE A 176 1.43 17.43 -11.73
CA ILE A 176 0.75 18.70 -11.47
C ILE A 176 1.75 19.88 -11.54
N ALA A 177 2.98 19.68 -11.06
CA ALA A 177 4.08 20.65 -11.12
C ALA A 177 4.71 20.83 -12.52
N GLY A 178 4.08 20.30 -13.59
CA GLY A 178 4.54 20.47 -14.97
C GLY A 178 5.77 19.64 -15.34
N VAL A 179 6.17 18.67 -14.52
CA VAL A 179 7.31 17.80 -14.83
C VAL A 179 6.91 16.88 -16.00
N GLY A 180 7.65 16.97 -17.11
CA GLY A 180 7.40 16.16 -18.30
C GLY A 180 7.46 14.65 -18.02
N ARG A 181 6.70 13.85 -18.77
CA ARG A 181 6.51 12.40 -18.55
C ARG A 181 7.83 11.61 -18.47
N VAL A 182 8.81 11.96 -19.31
CA VAL A 182 10.14 11.35 -19.31
C VAL A 182 10.90 11.67 -18.02
N ARG A 183 10.81 12.92 -17.55
CA ARG A 183 11.50 13.34 -16.32
C ARG A 183 10.83 12.74 -15.07
N VAL A 184 9.51 12.57 -15.09
CA VAL A 184 8.78 11.81 -14.07
C VAL A 184 9.25 10.35 -14.04
N LEU A 185 9.33 9.71 -15.21
CA LEU A 185 9.78 8.33 -15.32
C LEU A 185 11.21 8.16 -14.77
N LEU A 186 12.16 8.93 -15.27
CA LEU A 186 13.58 8.78 -14.92
C LEU A 186 13.89 9.18 -13.48
N ARG A 187 13.24 10.22 -12.94
CA ARG A 187 13.58 10.78 -11.63
C ARG A 187 12.72 10.24 -10.49
N HIS A 188 11.50 9.81 -10.77
CA HIS A 188 10.52 9.46 -9.74
C HIS A 188 10.02 8.02 -9.84
N VAL A 189 9.99 7.40 -11.02
CA VAL A 189 9.44 6.03 -11.15
C VAL A 189 10.55 4.98 -11.19
N LEU A 190 11.51 5.08 -12.13
CA LEU A 190 12.60 4.11 -12.27
C LEU A 190 13.40 3.87 -10.98
N PRO A 191 13.78 4.90 -10.19
CA PRO A 191 14.52 4.67 -8.95
C PRO A 191 13.72 3.90 -7.90
N ASN A 192 12.39 3.95 -7.93
CA ASN A 192 11.52 3.27 -6.97
C ASN A 192 11.17 1.85 -7.40
N VAL A 193 11.33 1.50 -8.68
CA VAL A 193 11.08 0.13 -9.19
C VAL A 193 12.38 -0.65 -9.42
N GLY A 194 13.54 0.00 -9.31
CA GLY A 194 14.85 -0.60 -9.58
C GLY A 194 15.21 -1.78 -8.67
N GLU A 195 14.83 -1.72 -7.39
CA GLU A 195 15.17 -2.77 -6.42
C GLU A 195 14.53 -4.13 -6.78
N PRO A 196 13.19 -4.24 -6.99
CA PRO A 196 12.58 -5.46 -7.51
C PRO A 196 13.11 -5.92 -8.87
N LEU A 197 13.49 -4.98 -9.75
CA LEU A 197 14.04 -5.31 -11.08
C LEU A 197 15.42 -5.96 -10.99
N VAL A 198 16.29 -5.50 -10.08
CA VAL A 198 17.62 -6.10 -9.87
C VAL A 198 17.47 -7.54 -9.37
N VAL A 199 16.56 -7.79 -8.43
CA VAL A 199 16.29 -9.15 -7.92
C VAL A 199 15.83 -10.09 -9.03
N ASN A 200 14.85 -9.65 -9.83
CA ASN A 200 14.34 -10.45 -10.93
C ASN A 200 15.37 -10.61 -12.07
N ALA A 201 16.27 -9.64 -12.25
CA ALA A 201 17.38 -9.77 -13.19
C ALA A 201 18.34 -10.89 -12.76
N THR A 202 18.62 -11.04 -11.47
CA THR A 202 19.48 -12.13 -10.99
C THR A 202 18.84 -13.51 -11.17
N ILE A 203 17.55 -13.63 -10.88
CA ILE A 203 16.77 -14.86 -11.16
C ILE A 203 16.75 -15.13 -12.68
N GLY A 204 16.49 -14.10 -13.47
CA GLY A 204 16.49 -14.16 -14.93
C GLY A 204 17.84 -14.56 -15.54
N ALA A 205 18.96 -14.23 -14.89
CA ALA A 205 20.29 -14.67 -15.31
C ALA A 205 20.47 -16.19 -15.20
N GLY A 206 19.92 -16.81 -14.15
CA GLY A 206 19.89 -18.29 -14.02
C GLY A 206 19.05 -18.94 -15.13
N GLY A 207 17.87 -18.37 -15.41
CA GLY A 207 17.02 -18.82 -16.52
C GLY A 207 17.66 -18.64 -17.90
N ALA A 208 18.33 -17.52 -18.14
CA ALA A 208 19.05 -17.25 -19.39
C ALA A 208 20.22 -18.23 -19.57
N LEU A 209 20.94 -18.57 -18.50
CA LEU A 209 22.02 -19.56 -18.52
C LEU A 209 21.50 -20.95 -18.93
N LEU A 210 20.39 -21.40 -18.36
CA LEU A 210 19.75 -22.66 -18.73
C LEU A 210 19.25 -22.64 -20.18
N ALA A 211 18.62 -21.55 -20.61
CA ALA A 211 18.17 -21.38 -21.98
C ALA A 211 19.34 -21.41 -22.98
N PHE A 212 20.48 -20.80 -22.64
CA PHE A 212 21.70 -20.86 -23.44
C PHE A 212 22.24 -22.27 -23.54
N ALA A 213 22.34 -22.98 -22.41
CA ALA A 213 22.79 -24.36 -22.40
C ALA A 213 21.90 -25.23 -23.30
N GLY A 214 20.57 -25.07 -23.22
CA GLY A 214 19.62 -25.76 -24.10
C GLY A 214 19.76 -25.38 -25.58
N LEU A 215 19.94 -24.09 -25.89
CA LEU A 215 20.03 -23.62 -27.27
C LEU A 215 21.35 -24.02 -27.95
N SER A 216 22.46 -23.96 -27.21
CA SER A 216 23.77 -24.47 -27.65
C SER A 216 23.77 -25.99 -27.78
N PHE A 217 23.09 -26.70 -26.88
CA PHE A 217 22.88 -28.14 -26.97
C PHE A 217 22.14 -28.53 -28.26
N LEU A 218 21.12 -27.75 -28.65
CA LEU A 218 20.38 -27.92 -29.91
C LEU A 218 21.15 -27.43 -31.16
N GLY A 219 22.42 -27.02 -31.01
CA GLY A 219 23.25 -26.55 -32.12
C GLY A 219 22.94 -25.13 -32.62
N LEU A 220 22.06 -24.40 -31.95
CA LEU A 220 21.67 -23.02 -32.31
C LEU A 220 22.46 -21.95 -31.56
N GLY A 221 23.20 -22.34 -30.52
CA GLY A 221 24.03 -21.46 -29.71
C GLY A 221 25.48 -21.32 -30.20
N VAL A 222 26.45 -21.46 -29.30
CA VAL A 222 27.88 -21.22 -29.60
C VAL A 222 28.41 -22.20 -30.65
N GLN A 223 29.10 -21.68 -31.67
CA GLN A 223 29.65 -22.45 -32.80
C GLN A 223 31.17 -22.59 -32.69
N PRO A 224 31.76 -23.66 -33.27
CA PRO A 224 33.21 -23.84 -33.27
C PRO A 224 33.90 -22.70 -34.04
N PRO A 225 35.12 -22.27 -33.62
CA PRO A 225 35.97 -22.88 -32.58
C PRO A 225 35.55 -22.58 -31.13
N GLY A 226 34.56 -21.71 -30.91
CA GLY A 226 34.05 -21.40 -29.58
C GLY A 226 33.29 -22.55 -28.92
N TYR A 227 33.24 -22.56 -27.59
CA TYR A 227 32.49 -23.54 -26.82
C TYR A 227 31.92 -22.95 -25.52
N ASP A 228 30.79 -23.50 -25.11
CA ASP A 228 30.10 -23.24 -23.85
C ASP A 228 29.62 -24.57 -23.24
N TRP A 229 28.97 -24.53 -22.08
CA TRP A 229 28.52 -25.76 -21.42
C TRP A 229 27.48 -26.53 -22.22
N GLY A 230 26.56 -25.85 -22.91
CA GLY A 230 25.53 -26.50 -23.72
C GLY A 230 26.12 -27.27 -24.90
N ARG A 231 27.11 -26.68 -25.58
CA ARG A 231 27.83 -27.36 -26.65
C ARG A 231 28.65 -28.54 -26.13
N LEU A 232 29.38 -28.37 -25.03
CA LEU A 232 30.16 -29.46 -24.42
C LEU A 232 29.25 -30.63 -23.98
N LEU A 233 28.07 -30.32 -23.45
CA LEU A 233 27.05 -31.33 -23.11
C LEU A 233 26.58 -32.09 -24.37
N GLY A 234 26.32 -31.39 -25.47
CA GLY A 234 25.95 -31.99 -26.75
C GLY A 234 27.04 -32.89 -27.33
N GLU A 235 28.29 -32.44 -27.29
CA GLU A 235 29.46 -33.23 -27.70
C GLU A 235 29.60 -34.51 -26.84
N GLY A 236 29.43 -34.38 -25.52
CA GLY A 236 29.52 -35.50 -24.57
C GLY A 236 28.40 -36.53 -24.70
N LEU A 237 27.17 -36.12 -25.04
CA LEU A 237 26.05 -37.06 -25.20
C LEU A 237 26.28 -38.09 -26.31
N ASN A 238 26.94 -37.70 -27.40
CA ASN A 238 27.25 -38.63 -28.49
C ASN A 238 28.19 -39.77 -28.06
N GLY A 239 28.94 -39.58 -26.97
CA GLY A 239 29.85 -40.57 -26.38
C GLY A 239 29.42 -41.08 -25.00
N ILE A 240 28.16 -40.89 -24.58
CA ILE A 240 27.74 -41.13 -23.19
C ILE A 240 27.98 -42.57 -22.71
N TYR A 241 27.84 -43.55 -23.60
CA TYR A 241 28.07 -44.97 -23.27
C TYR A 241 29.56 -45.32 -23.11
N LEU A 242 30.46 -44.49 -23.64
CA LEU A 242 31.92 -44.71 -23.58
C LEU A 242 32.56 -43.92 -22.45
N ASN A 243 32.14 -42.67 -22.26
CA ASN A 243 32.62 -41.81 -21.20
C ASN A 243 31.45 -40.95 -20.67
N PRO A 244 30.67 -41.45 -19.69
CA PRO A 244 29.53 -40.69 -19.16
C PRO A 244 29.98 -39.39 -18.49
N ALA A 245 31.21 -39.30 -17.99
CA ALA A 245 31.76 -38.09 -17.38
C ALA A 245 31.83 -36.92 -18.39
N ALA A 246 31.99 -37.21 -19.69
CA ALA A 246 32.02 -36.21 -20.75
C ALA A 246 30.70 -35.43 -20.87
N ALA A 247 29.55 -36.05 -20.57
CA ALA A 247 28.24 -35.40 -20.57
C ALA A 247 27.84 -34.91 -19.17
N LEU A 248 28.10 -35.71 -18.13
CA LEU A 248 27.66 -35.41 -16.76
C LEU A 248 28.33 -34.18 -16.15
N ILE A 249 29.62 -33.93 -16.45
CA ILE A 249 30.37 -32.81 -15.85
C ILE A 249 29.90 -31.45 -16.39
N PRO A 250 29.76 -31.23 -17.72
CA PRO A 250 29.12 -30.02 -18.24
C PRO A 250 27.68 -29.84 -17.73
N GLY A 251 26.90 -30.93 -17.64
CA GLY A 251 25.54 -30.89 -17.11
C GLY A 251 25.47 -30.47 -15.64
N ALA A 252 26.35 -31.01 -14.79
CA ALA A 252 26.47 -30.62 -13.39
C ALA A 252 26.86 -29.14 -13.24
N ALA A 253 27.76 -28.63 -14.09
CA ALA A 253 28.14 -27.22 -14.08
C ALA A 253 26.94 -26.29 -14.39
N VAL A 254 26.10 -26.66 -15.35
CA VAL A 254 24.86 -25.93 -15.69
C VAL A 254 23.89 -25.92 -14.52
N VAL A 255 23.65 -27.07 -13.87
CA VAL A 255 22.73 -27.19 -12.73
C VAL A 255 23.22 -26.38 -11.54
N VAL A 256 24.49 -26.53 -11.16
CA VAL A 256 25.10 -25.81 -10.02
C VAL A 256 25.04 -24.30 -10.25
N ALA A 257 25.40 -23.82 -11.44
CA ALA A 257 25.33 -22.40 -11.75
C ALA A 257 23.88 -21.88 -11.77
N GLY A 258 22.95 -22.61 -12.40
CA GLY A 258 21.53 -22.24 -12.41
C GLY A 258 20.94 -22.13 -11.01
N LEU A 259 21.25 -23.10 -10.13
CA LEU A 259 20.83 -23.09 -8.72
C LEU A 259 21.46 -21.91 -7.96
N ALA A 260 22.74 -21.60 -8.19
CA ALA A 260 23.43 -20.48 -7.57
C ALA A 260 22.76 -19.14 -7.87
N PHE A 261 22.47 -18.86 -9.14
CA PHE A 261 21.81 -17.62 -9.56
C PHE A 261 20.37 -17.54 -9.02
N ASN A 262 19.61 -18.64 -9.05
CA ASN A 262 18.21 -18.65 -8.60
C ASN A 262 18.09 -18.52 -7.07
N MET A 263 18.85 -19.30 -6.30
CA MET A 263 18.83 -19.25 -4.84
C MET A 263 19.33 -17.90 -4.31
N PHE A 264 20.35 -17.33 -4.93
CA PHE A 264 20.83 -16.00 -4.55
C PHE A 264 19.76 -14.93 -4.85
N GLY A 265 19.09 -15.02 -6.00
CA GLY A 265 17.96 -14.15 -6.35
C GLY A 265 16.82 -14.23 -5.33
N GLU A 266 16.40 -15.43 -4.92
CA GLU A 266 15.36 -15.62 -3.90
C GLU A 266 15.78 -15.15 -2.49
N ALA A 267 17.04 -15.38 -2.10
CA ALA A 267 17.55 -14.91 -0.81
C ALA A 267 17.54 -13.38 -0.72
N VAL A 268 17.90 -12.70 -1.82
CA VAL A 268 17.80 -11.25 -1.94
C VAL A 268 16.33 -10.81 -1.96
N ALA A 269 15.43 -11.51 -2.65
CA ALA A 269 14.00 -11.20 -2.67
C ALA A 269 13.36 -11.23 -1.26
N LYS A 270 13.66 -12.27 -0.48
CA LYS A 270 13.13 -12.46 0.89
C LYS A 270 13.65 -11.40 1.87
N GLY A 271 14.92 -10.97 1.75
CA GLY A 271 15.48 -9.92 2.60
C GLY A 271 14.97 -8.50 2.28
N LEU A 272 14.34 -8.31 1.12
CA LEU A 272 13.86 -7.01 0.65
C LEU A 272 12.33 -6.84 0.77
N GLY A 273 11.60 -7.89 1.19
CA GLY A 273 10.19 -7.80 1.59
C GLY A 273 9.20 -7.51 0.46
N VAL A 274 9.43 -8.03 -0.75
CA VAL A 274 8.53 -7.85 -1.90
C VAL A 274 7.35 -8.83 -1.81
N PRO A 275 6.09 -8.36 -1.67
CA PRO A 275 4.92 -9.22 -1.75
C PRO A 275 4.56 -9.50 -3.22
N THR A 276 4.39 -10.77 -3.57
CA THR A 276 3.94 -11.24 -4.88
C THR A 276 2.42 -11.40 -4.93
N GLY A 277 1.75 -10.62 -5.80
CA GLY A 277 0.46 -10.98 -6.40
C GLY A 277 -0.73 -10.07 -6.12
N GLY A 278 -1.49 -9.72 -7.17
CA GLY A 278 -2.86 -9.21 -7.08
C GLY A 278 -3.23 -8.04 -8.02
N THR A 279 -3.62 -8.35 -9.27
CA THR A 279 -4.16 -7.41 -10.26
C THR A 279 -5.69 -7.25 -10.15
N PHE A 280 -6.22 -6.02 -10.15
CA PHE A 280 -7.58 -5.71 -10.66
C PHE A 280 -7.67 -4.34 -11.34
N ARG A 281 -8.61 -4.24 -12.28
CA ARG A 281 -8.71 -3.35 -13.44
C ARG A 281 -9.80 -2.30 -13.21
N SER A 282 -9.52 -1.01 -13.47
CA SER A 282 -10.48 0.09 -13.30
C SER A 282 -11.36 0.29 -14.54
N LEU A 283 -12.68 0.34 -14.37
CA LEU A 283 -13.63 0.90 -15.34
C LEU A 283 -14.02 2.31 -14.87
N GLY A 284 -13.58 3.31 -15.63
CA GLY A 284 -13.91 4.71 -15.39
C GLY A 284 -15.29 5.08 -15.94
N ARG A 285 -15.91 6.08 -15.32
CA ARG A 285 -16.99 6.86 -15.94
C ARG A 285 -16.65 8.35 -15.83
N ARG A 286 -16.75 9.00 -16.99
CA ARG A 286 -16.51 10.42 -17.27
C ARG A 286 -17.81 11.18 -16.97
N ALA A 287 -17.72 12.37 -16.38
CA ALA A 287 -18.82 13.33 -16.33
C ALA A 287 -18.30 14.71 -16.80
N GLU A 288 -19.08 15.36 -17.65
CA GLU A 288 -18.87 16.70 -18.20
C GLU A 288 -19.24 17.81 -17.18
N PRO A 289 -18.69 19.03 -17.34
CA PRO A 289 -18.87 20.13 -16.38
C PRO A 289 -20.09 21.01 -16.71
N ALA A 290 -20.81 21.46 -15.67
CA ALA A 290 -21.79 22.54 -15.71
C ALA A 290 -21.28 23.77 -14.93
N PRO A 291 -21.82 24.98 -15.20
CA PRO A 291 -21.13 26.26 -14.98
C PRO A 291 -21.20 26.78 -13.55
N ALA A 292 -20.17 27.55 -13.18
CA ALA A 292 -19.96 28.15 -11.86
C ALA A 292 -20.98 29.26 -11.56
N ALA A 293 -21.55 29.22 -10.35
CA ALA A 293 -22.33 30.30 -9.77
C ALA A 293 -21.58 30.99 -8.61
N VAL A 294 -21.83 32.28 -8.53
CA VAL A 294 -21.30 33.35 -7.67
C VAL A 294 -21.38 33.04 -6.17
N ALA A 295 -20.33 33.41 -5.42
CA ALA A 295 -20.24 33.27 -3.97
C ALA A 295 -21.13 34.29 -3.21
N PRO A 296 -21.86 33.90 -2.14
CA PRO A 296 -22.53 34.83 -1.24
C PRO A 296 -21.66 35.22 -0.02
N ALA A 297 -22.07 36.30 0.64
CA ALA A 297 -21.47 37.04 1.76
C ALA A 297 -21.09 36.19 3.02
N PRO A 298 -20.22 36.69 3.94
CA PRO A 298 -19.65 35.87 5.01
C PRO A 298 -20.70 35.52 6.07
N SER A 299 -21.10 34.25 6.10
CA SER A 299 -21.84 33.65 7.21
C SER A 299 -20.88 33.27 8.36
N ASP A 300 -21.39 33.24 9.58
CA ASP A 300 -20.70 32.72 10.78
C ASP A 300 -20.38 31.20 10.67
N VAL A 301 -21.11 30.50 9.79
CA VAL A 301 -20.94 29.08 9.52
C VAL A 301 -19.74 28.86 8.59
N LEU A 302 -18.72 28.18 9.11
CA LEU A 302 -17.49 27.85 8.40
C LEU A 302 -17.65 26.63 7.50
N LEU A 303 -18.29 25.57 8.01
CA LEU A 303 -18.59 24.32 7.32
C LEU A 303 -20.08 24.02 7.46
N ASN A 304 -20.76 23.76 6.35
CA ASN A 304 -22.15 23.30 6.33
C ASN A 304 -22.27 22.00 5.53
N VAL A 305 -22.74 20.94 6.20
CA VAL A 305 -22.94 19.61 5.65
C VAL A 305 -24.40 19.25 5.83
N GLU A 306 -25.09 18.93 4.74
CA GLU A 306 -26.50 18.53 4.75
C GLU A 306 -26.68 17.26 3.93
N GLU A 307 -27.24 16.21 4.55
CA GLU A 307 -27.51 14.91 3.94
C GLU A 307 -26.28 14.22 3.31
N LEU A 308 -25.13 14.28 3.98
CA LEU A 308 -23.91 13.62 3.52
C LEU A 308 -24.04 12.10 3.51
N ARG A 309 -23.73 11.51 2.36
CA ARG A 309 -23.74 10.07 2.10
C ARG A 309 -22.41 9.65 1.50
N VAL A 310 -21.86 8.55 2.02
CA VAL A 310 -20.65 7.91 1.50
C VAL A 310 -21.00 6.48 1.19
N SER A 311 -20.81 6.08 -0.07
CA SER A 311 -21.16 4.75 -0.56
C SER A 311 -20.00 4.07 -1.29
N PHE A 312 -19.90 2.76 -1.16
CA PHE A 312 -18.91 1.90 -1.81
C PHE A 312 -19.63 0.78 -2.56
N PRO A 313 -19.07 0.26 -3.68
CA PRO A 313 -19.61 -0.92 -4.32
C PRO A 313 -19.45 -2.15 -3.42
N GLY A 314 -20.53 -2.90 -3.21
CA GLY A 314 -20.55 -4.20 -2.53
C GLY A 314 -21.01 -5.31 -3.46
N LYS A 315 -20.94 -6.57 -2.99
CA LYS A 315 -21.35 -7.77 -3.76
C LYS A 315 -22.85 -7.76 -4.05
N ASP A 316 -23.65 -7.38 -3.06
CA ASP A 316 -25.13 -7.44 -3.10
C ASP A 316 -25.78 -6.07 -3.33
N GLY A 317 -24.98 -5.06 -3.69
CA GLY A 317 -25.41 -3.67 -3.86
C GLY A 317 -24.44 -2.66 -3.24
N PRO A 318 -24.71 -1.35 -3.38
CA PRO A 318 -23.87 -0.32 -2.77
C PRO A 318 -24.00 -0.33 -1.24
N VAL A 319 -22.87 -0.49 -0.55
CA VAL A 319 -22.78 -0.35 0.90
C VAL A 319 -22.65 1.14 1.23
N THR A 320 -23.47 1.65 2.14
CA THR A 320 -23.51 3.10 2.46
C THR A 320 -23.21 3.32 3.94
N PRO A 321 -21.93 3.36 4.37
CA PRO A 321 -21.57 3.50 5.78
C PRO A 321 -21.91 4.87 6.39
N VAL A 322 -22.12 5.90 5.58
CA VAL A 322 -22.58 7.23 6.01
C VAL A 322 -23.91 7.50 5.31
N ARG A 323 -25.00 7.64 6.06
CA ARG A 323 -26.39 7.50 5.59
C ARG A 323 -27.24 8.78 5.74
N GLY A 324 -26.66 9.96 5.51
CA GLY A 324 -27.36 11.25 5.62
C GLY A 324 -26.91 12.07 6.84
N VAL A 325 -25.60 12.26 7.00
CA VAL A 325 -25.05 13.07 8.10
C VAL A 325 -25.25 14.56 7.79
N SER A 326 -25.84 15.28 8.74
CA SER A 326 -26.01 16.73 8.66
C SER A 326 -25.36 17.40 9.87
N LEU A 327 -24.40 18.29 9.64
CA LEU A 327 -23.67 19.02 10.68
C LEU A 327 -23.21 20.38 10.20
N THR A 328 -23.06 21.31 11.14
CA THR A 328 -22.49 22.64 10.91
C THR A 328 -21.32 22.84 11.86
N VAL A 329 -20.33 23.63 11.45
CA VAL A 329 -19.23 24.09 12.32
C VAL A 329 -19.09 25.59 12.12
N ARG A 330 -19.15 26.35 13.22
CA ARG A 330 -18.95 27.80 13.24
C ARG A 330 -17.48 28.16 13.42
N ARG A 331 -17.14 29.41 13.14
CA ARG A 331 -15.78 29.92 13.35
C ARG A 331 -15.41 29.83 14.84
N GLY A 332 -14.22 29.31 15.14
CA GLY A 332 -13.73 29.15 16.51
C GLY A 332 -14.51 28.14 17.38
N GLU A 333 -15.47 27.39 16.82
CA GLU A 333 -16.20 26.32 17.50
C GLU A 333 -15.39 25.03 17.49
N THR A 334 -15.37 24.31 18.61
CA THR A 334 -14.88 22.93 18.69
C THR A 334 -16.06 21.97 18.74
N VAL A 335 -16.24 21.18 17.68
CA VAL A 335 -17.29 20.17 17.56
C VAL A 335 -16.67 18.78 17.69
N GLY A 336 -17.18 17.98 18.62
CA GLY A 336 -16.80 16.57 18.79
C GLY A 336 -17.71 15.64 17.99
N ILE A 337 -17.16 14.59 17.38
CA ILE A 337 -17.95 13.44 16.88
C ILE A 337 -17.53 12.19 17.66
N VAL A 338 -18.50 11.56 18.31
CA VAL A 338 -18.31 10.33 19.10
C VAL A 338 -19.17 9.18 18.60
N GLY A 339 -18.74 7.96 18.89
CA GLY A 339 -19.48 6.75 18.54
C GLY A 339 -18.57 5.52 18.48
N GLU A 340 -19.18 4.33 18.43
CA GLU A 340 -18.48 3.05 18.32
C GLU A 340 -17.64 2.97 17.03
N SER A 341 -16.65 2.07 17.02
CA SER A 341 -15.89 1.78 15.80
C SER A 341 -16.83 1.35 14.67
N GLY A 342 -16.56 1.82 13.45
CA GLY A 342 -17.41 1.54 12.28
C GLY A 342 -18.68 2.39 12.18
N SER A 343 -18.93 3.34 13.10
CA SER A 343 -20.13 4.20 13.01
C SER A 343 -20.13 5.22 11.88
N GLY A 344 -19.00 5.40 11.18
CA GLY A 344 -18.86 6.28 10.00
C GLY A 344 -18.10 7.59 10.22
N LYS A 345 -17.58 7.86 11.43
CA LYS A 345 -16.92 9.12 11.82
C LYS A 345 -15.75 9.51 10.90
N SER A 346 -14.78 8.61 10.73
CA SER A 346 -13.60 8.83 9.87
C SER A 346 -13.99 9.03 8.41
N LEU A 347 -15.00 8.29 7.91
CA LEU A 347 -15.52 8.48 6.55
C LEU A 347 -16.20 9.84 6.37
N THR A 348 -16.89 10.35 7.39
CA THR A 348 -17.43 11.72 7.38
C THR A 348 -16.30 12.75 7.28
N ALA A 349 -15.24 12.63 8.09
CA ALA A 349 -14.08 13.52 8.00
C ALA A 349 -13.39 13.46 6.63
N LEU A 350 -13.13 12.26 6.11
CA LEU A 350 -12.50 12.07 4.81
C LEU A 350 -13.37 12.61 3.68
N ALA A 351 -14.70 12.49 3.76
CA ALA A 351 -15.61 13.05 2.77
C ALA A 351 -15.58 14.59 2.77
N ILE A 352 -15.58 15.22 3.96
CA ILE A 352 -15.45 16.68 4.10
C ILE A 352 -14.10 17.14 3.54
N ALA A 353 -13.02 16.39 3.80
CA ALA A 353 -11.68 16.70 3.31
C ALA A 353 -11.47 16.36 1.82
N GLN A 354 -12.46 15.79 1.12
CA GLN A 354 -12.36 15.32 -0.26
C GLN A 354 -11.27 14.24 -0.46
N LEU A 355 -11.11 13.35 0.52
CA LEU A 355 -10.10 12.29 0.58
C LEU A 355 -10.66 10.86 0.47
N ILE A 356 -11.95 10.70 0.16
CA ILE A 356 -12.54 9.37 -0.07
C ILE A 356 -11.91 8.74 -1.33
N GLU A 357 -11.27 7.59 -1.16
CA GLU A 357 -10.65 6.85 -2.25
C GLU A 357 -11.69 6.20 -3.17
N GLN A 358 -11.37 6.14 -4.47
CA GLN A 358 -12.15 5.35 -5.42
C GLN A 358 -12.01 3.85 -5.09
N PRO A 359 -13.10 3.06 -5.11
CA PRO A 359 -14.39 3.31 -5.78
C PRO A 359 -15.48 3.98 -4.92
N GLY A 360 -15.12 4.58 -3.78
CA GLY A 360 -16.05 5.32 -2.93
C GLY A 360 -16.66 6.54 -3.63
N ARG A 361 -17.94 6.81 -3.34
CA ARG A 361 -18.68 7.96 -3.84
C ARG A 361 -19.21 8.79 -2.69
N VAL A 362 -19.03 10.10 -2.80
CA VAL A 362 -19.56 11.09 -1.87
C VAL A 362 -20.74 11.79 -2.56
N GLY A 363 -21.88 11.85 -1.88
CA GLY A 363 -23.01 12.66 -2.27
C GLY A 363 -23.52 13.43 -1.05
N ALA A 364 -23.99 14.65 -1.23
CA ALA A 364 -24.66 15.41 -0.19
C ALA A 364 -25.71 16.33 -0.83
N ARG A 365 -26.70 16.77 -0.06
CA ARG A 365 -27.58 17.86 -0.51
C ARG A 365 -26.82 19.18 -0.50
N ARG A 366 -25.92 19.37 0.46
CA ARG A 366 -25.06 20.53 0.58
C ARG A 366 -23.75 20.15 1.26
N LEU A 367 -22.63 20.65 0.75
CA LEU A 367 -21.32 20.49 1.37
C LEU A 367 -20.49 21.74 1.09
N ASP A 368 -20.65 22.75 1.93
CA ASP A 368 -20.00 24.05 1.75
C ASP A 368 -18.91 24.26 2.78
N PHE A 369 -17.76 24.76 2.34
CA PHE A 369 -16.68 25.19 3.21
C PHE A 369 -16.20 26.57 2.78
N LEU A 370 -16.19 27.53 3.72
CA LEU A 370 -15.86 28.94 3.45
C LEU A 370 -16.66 29.55 2.27
N GLY A 371 -17.95 29.19 2.18
CA GLY A 371 -18.85 29.66 1.14
C GLY A 371 -18.63 29.02 -0.23
N ALA A 372 -17.70 28.05 -0.36
CA ALA A 372 -17.51 27.28 -1.57
C ALA A 372 -18.15 25.90 -1.45
N ASP A 373 -19.02 25.55 -2.41
CA ASP A 373 -19.57 24.20 -2.54
C ASP A 373 -18.47 23.23 -2.98
N LEU A 374 -18.15 22.28 -2.09
CA LEU A 374 -17.09 21.32 -2.31
C LEU A 374 -17.43 20.24 -3.35
N LEU A 375 -18.71 20.02 -3.66
CA LEU A 375 -19.14 19.03 -4.66
C LEU A 375 -18.98 19.54 -6.08
N THR A 376 -19.17 20.84 -6.29
CA THR A 376 -19.20 21.45 -7.63
C THR A 376 -17.97 22.32 -7.93
N ALA A 377 -17.23 22.77 -6.92
CA ALA A 377 -16.07 23.63 -7.12
C ALA A 377 -14.99 22.99 -8.01
N GLY A 378 -14.39 23.81 -8.87
CA GLY A 378 -13.36 23.37 -9.80
C GLY A 378 -12.10 22.81 -9.10
N PRO A 379 -11.41 21.80 -9.67
CA PRO A 379 -10.29 21.12 -9.01
C PRO A 379 -9.11 22.01 -8.59
N ARG A 380 -8.91 23.17 -9.24
CA ARG A 380 -7.87 24.13 -8.85
C ARG A 380 -8.27 24.92 -7.60
N THR A 381 -9.52 25.38 -7.57
CA THR A 381 -10.09 26.12 -6.44
C THR A 381 -10.11 25.24 -5.20
N LEU A 382 -10.60 24.00 -5.31
CA LEU A 382 -10.60 23.02 -4.23
C LEU A 382 -9.20 22.76 -3.69
N ARG A 383 -8.22 22.48 -4.56
CA ARG A 383 -6.85 22.22 -4.12
C ARG A 383 -6.23 23.39 -3.35
N ARG A 384 -6.50 24.63 -3.76
CA ARG A 384 -6.04 25.80 -3.03
C ARG A 384 -6.77 25.93 -1.70
N LEU A 385 -8.10 25.89 -1.73
CA LEU A 385 -8.95 26.04 -0.54
C LEU A 385 -8.60 25.00 0.54
N LEU A 386 -8.56 23.72 0.17
CA LEU A 386 -8.26 22.63 1.09
C LEU A 386 -6.79 22.66 1.53
N GLY A 387 -5.85 22.98 0.63
CA GLY A 387 -4.42 23.03 0.96
C GLY A 387 -3.98 24.22 1.82
N THR A 388 -4.79 25.29 1.91
CA THR A 388 -4.48 26.45 2.76
C THR A 388 -5.40 26.56 3.98
N SER A 389 -6.69 26.28 3.80
CA SER A 389 -7.72 26.64 4.78
C SER A 389 -8.23 25.45 5.59
N LEU A 390 -7.92 24.21 5.20
CA LEU A 390 -8.29 23.00 5.95
C LEU A 390 -7.03 22.22 6.35
N ALA A 391 -6.98 21.79 7.60
CA ALA A 391 -5.94 20.90 8.10
C ALA A 391 -6.55 19.56 8.49
N MET A 392 -5.99 18.47 7.97
CA MET A 392 -6.37 17.11 8.35
C MET A 392 -5.27 16.51 9.24
N VAL A 393 -5.65 16.02 10.41
CA VAL A 393 -4.80 15.27 11.33
C VAL A 393 -5.31 13.82 11.33
N PHE A 394 -4.56 12.94 10.69
CA PHE A 394 -4.94 11.53 10.51
C PHE A 394 -4.73 10.69 11.78
N GLN A 395 -5.41 9.55 11.82
CA GLN A 395 -5.35 8.58 12.92
C GLN A 395 -3.93 8.02 13.16
N ASP A 396 -3.17 7.72 12.11
CA ASP A 396 -1.79 7.20 12.24
C ASP A 396 -0.74 8.16 11.63
N PRO A 397 0.06 8.86 12.45
CA PRO A 397 1.12 9.72 11.94
C PRO A 397 2.29 8.94 11.31
N ALA A 398 2.46 7.64 11.57
CA ALA A 398 3.56 6.85 11.01
C ALA A 398 3.39 6.62 9.50
N THR A 399 2.16 6.46 9.04
CA THR A 399 1.82 6.29 7.60
C THR A 399 1.71 7.61 6.86
N SER A 400 1.48 8.72 7.59
CA SER A 400 1.29 10.07 7.02
C SER A 400 2.58 10.71 6.51
N PHE A 401 3.75 10.28 6.97
CA PHE A 401 5.04 10.80 6.50
C PHE A 401 5.78 9.82 5.59
N ASN A 402 6.38 10.33 4.51
CA ASN A 402 7.31 9.57 3.71
C ASN A 402 8.60 9.29 4.52
N PRO A 403 8.93 8.02 4.82
CA PRO A 403 10.05 7.65 5.70
C PRO A 403 11.42 7.98 5.10
N THR A 404 11.49 8.23 3.80
CA THR A 404 12.72 8.55 3.05
C THR A 404 12.98 10.05 2.91
N ARG A 405 12.05 10.90 3.40
CA ARG A 405 12.19 12.36 3.36
C ARG A 405 12.33 12.94 4.76
N ARG A 406 13.10 14.03 4.88
CA ARG A 406 13.26 14.76 6.14
C ARG A 406 11.97 15.50 6.49
N ILE A 407 11.61 15.56 7.77
CA ILE A 407 10.38 16.17 8.29
C ILE A 407 10.21 17.59 7.76
N GLY A 408 11.21 18.46 7.94
CA GLY A 408 11.12 19.85 7.51
C GLY A 408 11.01 20.05 6.00
N THR A 409 11.40 19.06 5.19
CA THR A 409 11.19 19.11 3.73
C THR A 409 9.75 18.78 3.37
N GLN A 410 9.14 17.84 4.08
CA GLN A 410 7.74 17.44 3.89
C GLN A 410 6.79 18.56 4.32
N LEU A 411 7.03 19.18 5.49
CA LEU A 411 6.25 20.34 5.94
C LEU A 411 6.37 21.51 4.96
N ALA A 412 7.58 21.82 4.51
CA ALA A 412 7.81 22.92 3.57
C ALA A 412 7.11 22.73 2.22
N GLU A 413 6.74 21.49 1.85
CA GLU A 413 6.05 21.20 0.58
C GLU A 413 4.71 21.94 0.49
N VAL A 414 3.95 21.98 1.58
CA VAL A 414 2.65 22.68 1.65
C VAL A 414 2.80 24.16 1.32
N ALA A 415 3.75 24.85 1.94
CA ALA A 415 3.99 26.27 1.69
C ALA A 415 4.54 26.55 0.29
N ARG A 416 5.34 25.63 -0.28
CA ARG A 416 5.85 25.77 -1.65
C ARG A 416 4.73 25.63 -2.68
N GLU A 417 3.85 24.65 -2.49
CA GLU A 417 2.79 24.33 -3.44
C GLU A 417 1.62 25.31 -3.34
N HIS A 418 1.13 25.57 -2.13
CA HIS A 418 -0.11 26.31 -1.94
C HIS A 418 0.08 27.81 -1.67
N LEU A 419 1.27 28.22 -1.22
CA LEU A 419 1.59 29.63 -0.91
C LEU A 419 2.65 30.24 -1.86
N GLY A 420 3.19 29.45 -2.80
CA GLY A 420 4.23 29.91 -3.72
C GLY A 420 5.55 30.31 -3.05
N ALA A 421 5.79 29.86 -1.81
CA ALA A 421 6.96 30.26 -1.05
C ALA A 421 8.26 29.69 -1.64
N GLY A 422 9.30 30.52 -1.71
CA GLY A 422 10.65 30.07 -2.09
C GLY A 422 11.21 29.01 -1.13
N ARG A 423 12.14 28.17 -1.60
CA ARG A 423 12.67 27.02 -0.83
C ARG A 423 13.16 27.38 0.58
N ARG A 424 13.88 28.50 0.72
CA ARG A 424 14.39 28.97 2.02
C ARG A 424 13.25 29.42 2.93
N ALA A 425 12.37 30.29 2.44
CA ALA A 425 11.22 30.78 3.20
C ALA A 425 10.28 29.65 3.65
N ALA A 426 10.02 28.68 2.77
CA ALA A 426 9.19 27.52 3.11
C ALA A 426 9.84 26.62 4.18
N HIS A 427 11.17 26.48 4.16
CA HIS A 427 11.88 25.71 5.19
C HIS A 427 11.91 26.44 6.53
N GLU A 428 12.11 27.76 6.55
CA GLU A 428 12.00 28.56 7.77
C GLU A 428 10.59 28.46 8.35
N ARG A 429 9.54 28.61 7.52
CA ARG A 429 8.16 28.41 7.95
C ARG A 429 7.91 27.00 8.52
N ALA A 430 8.52 25.97 7.94
CA ALA A 430 8.42 24.61 8.49
C ALA A 430 9.10 24.49 9.86
N VAL A 431 10.22 25.19 10.08
CA VAL A 431 10.85 25.26 11.40
C VAL A 431 9.95 26.00 12.39
N ASP A 432 9.37 27.14 11.98
CA ASP A 432 8.44 27.92 12.80
C ASP A 432 7.22 27.09 13.21
N ARG A 433 6.62 26.34 12.28
CA ARG A 433 5.49 25.44 12.60
C ARG A 433 5.89 24.27 13.49
N LEU A 434 7.10 23.74 13.36
CA LEU A 434 7.63 22.75 14.32
C LEU A 434 7.85 23.36 15.71
N GLN A 435 8.21 24.64 15.81
CA GLN A 435 8.29 25.34 17.10
C GLN A 435 6.90 25.56 17.70
N ALA A 436 5.92 25.98 16.89
CA ALA A 436 4.54 26.19 17.31
C ALA A 436 3.90 24.91 17.89
N VAL A 437 4.26 23.74 17.36
CA VAL A 437 3.81 22.44 17.87
C VAL A 437 4.77 21.83 18.91
N HIS A 438 5.54 22.67 19.61
CA HIS A 438 6.41 22.31 20.73
C HIS A 438 7.40 21.17 20.39
N ILE A 439 8.00 21.19 19.20
CA ILE A 439 9.10 20.27 18.86
C ILE A 439 10.43 20.86 19.36
N PRO A 440 11.10 20.22 20.33
CA PRO A 440 12.32 20.77 20.91
C PRO A 440 13.44 20.79 19.89
N ALA A 441 14.21 21.89 19.84
CA ALA A 441 15.25 22.12 18.85
C ALA A 441 14.76 21.91 17.40
N ALA A 442 13.58 22.47 17.08
CA ALA A 442 12.90 22.37 15.79
C ALA A 442 13.82 22.52 14.57
N ARG A 443 14.74 23.50 14.56
CA ARG A 443 15.69 23.70 13.45
C ARG A 443 16.59 22.50 13.20
N ARG A 444 17.07 21.84 14.26
CA ARG A 444 17.85 20.59 14.16
C ARG A 444 16.96 19.44 13.72
N ARG A 445 15.78 19.30 14.36
CA ARG A 445 14.85 18.19 14.13
C ARG A 445 14.14 18.22 12.80
N ALA A 446 14.00 19.39 12.17
CA ALA A 446 13.53 19.56 10.81
C ALA A 446 14.40 18.80 9.79
N ARG A 447 15.67 18.53 10.14
CA ARG A 447 16.60 17.74 9.33
C ARG A 447 16.49 16.24 9.59
N GLN A 448 15.71 15.78 10.56
CA GLN A 448 15.57 14.35 10.85
C GLN A 448 14.50 13.70 9.95
N PHE A 449 14.56 12.39 9.84
CA PHE A 449 13.57 11.53 9.19
C PHE A 449 12.47 11.11 10.18
N PRO A 450 11.28 10.70 9.69
CA PRO A 450 10.16 10.30 10.56
C PRO A 450 10.47 9.16 11.53
N HIS A 451 11.35 8.23 11.15
CA HIS A 451 11.76 7.11 12.01
C HIS A 451 12.68 7.54 13.16
N GLU A 452 13.20 8.77 13.14
CA GLU A 452 14.00 9.36 14.23
C GLU A 452 13.14 10.17 15.22
N PHE A 453 11.82 10.29 14.95
CA PHE A 453 10.85 10.96 15.84
C PHE A 453 10.16 9.93 16.73
N SER A 454 9.85 10.30 17.98
CA SER A 454 8.91 9.53 18.81
C SER A 454 7.49 9.62 18.23
N GLY A 455 6.58 8.72 18.64
CA GLY A 455 5.18 8.75 18.21
C GLY A 455 4.52 10.12 18.42
N GLY A 456 4.63 10.66 19.64
CA GLY A 456 4.11 11.99 19.96
C GLY A 456 4.77 13.14 19.19
N MET A 457 6.06 13.03 18.84
CA MET A 457 6.70 14.02 17.97
C MET A 457 6.20 13.94 16.53
N ARG A 458 5.95 12.74 16.00
CA ARG A 458 5.34 12.59 14.67
C ARG A 458 3.93 13.17 14.65
N GLN A 459 3.13 12.91 15.67
CA GLN A 459 1.78 13.49 15.79
C GLN A 459 1.82 15.02 15.78
N ARG A 460 2.66 15.62 16.63
CA ARG A 460 2.81 17.09 16.66
C ARG A 460 3.37 17.65 15.35
N ALA A 461 4.29 16.95 14.69
CA ALA A 461 4.79 17.36 13.38
C ALA A 461 3.70 17.29 12.29
N MET A 462 2.78 16.33 12.35
CA MET A 462 1.63 16.23 11.44
C MET A 462 0.65 17.39 11.65
N ILE A 463 0.37 17.75 12.91
CA ILE A 463 -0.37 18.98 13.23
C ILE A 463 0.35 20.19 12.64
N GLY A 464 1.67 20.29 12.83
CA GLY A 464 2.50 21.35 12.26
C GLY A 464 2.45 21.42 10.73
N MET A 465 2.31 20.27 10.05
CA MET A 465 2.09 20.20 8.61
C MET A 465 0.74 20.81 8.20
N GLY A 466 -0.34 20.50 8.91
CA GLY A 466 -1.65 21.10 8.68
C GLY A 466 -1.66 22.62 8.88
N LEU A 467 -0.87 23.13 9.83
CA LEU A 467 -0.75 24.57 10.11
C LEU A 467 0.08 25.36 9.08
N MET A 468 0.67 24.71 8.09
CA MET A 468 1.50 25.38 7.09
C MET A 468 0.71 26.40 6.26
N GLY A 469 -0.57 26.16 5.99
CA GLY A 469 -1.44 26.98 5.14
C GLY A 469 -2.19 28.14 5.81
N SER A 470 -2.17 28.21 7.15
CA SER A 470 -3.09 29.02 7.99
C SER A 470 -4.55 28.54 7.90
N PRO A 471 -4.84 27.32 8.40
CA PRO A 471 -6.15 26.70 8.31
C PRO A 471 -7.19 27.44 9.16
N GLN A 472 -8.44 27.47 8.67
CA GLN A 472 -9.61 27.93 9.40
C GLN A 472 -10.40 26.77 10.04
N LEU A 473 -10.19 25.55 9.55
CA LEU A 473 -10.72 24.30 10.13
C LEU A 473 -9.61 23.27 10.31
N ILE A 474 -9.53 22.68 11.50
CA ILE A 474 -8.75 21.46 11.75
C ILE A 474 -9.73 20.31 11.93
N ILE A 475 -9.62 19.29 11.08
CA ILE A 475 -10.28 18.00 11.27
C ILE A 475 -9.26 17.06 11.89
N ALA A 476 -9.55 16.55 13.08
CA ALA A 476 -8.67 15.67 13.82
C ALA A 476 -9.33 14.31 14.05
N ASP A 477 -8.88 13.30 13.32
CA ASP A 477 -9.41 11.95 13.36
C ASP A 477 -8.60 11.07 14.32
N GLU A 478 -9.16 10.84 15.51
CA GLU A 478 -8.51 10.14 16.62
C GLU A 478 -7.06 10.60 16.89
N PRO A 479 -6.81 11.90 17.09
CA PRO A 479 -5.46 12.48 17.10
C PRO A 479 -4.59 12.03 18.30
N THR A 480 -5.16 11.26 19.22
CA THR A 480 -4.52 10.79 20.45
C THR A 480 -4.45 9.27 20.52
N THR A 481 -4.91 8.56 19.48
CA THR A 481 -4.84 7.09 19.46
C THR A 481 -3.40 6.62 19.48
N ALA A 482 -3.16 5.48 20.15
CA ALA A 482 -1.83 4.89 20.32
C ALA A 482 -0.75 5.80 20.97
N LEU A 483 -1.15 6.84 21.69
CA LEU A 483 -0.27 7.70 22.50
C LEU A 483 -0.44 7.41 23.99
N ASP A 484 0.61 7.61 24.78
CA ASP A 484 0.49 7.60 26.24
C ASP A 484 -0.33 8.80 26.73
N VAL A 485 -0.96 8.66 27.90
CA VAL A 485 -1.87 9.67 28.48
C VAL A 485 -1.21 11.05 28.61
N THR A 486 0.09 11.10 28.91
CA THR A 486 0.81 12.37 29.05
C THR A 486 0.98 13.06 27.70
N VAL A 487 1.31 12.31 26.65
CA VAL A 487 1.42 12.84 25.28
C VAL A 487 0.05 13.21 24.72
N GLN A 488 -0.99 12.43 24.99
CA GLN A 488 -2.37 12.75 24.64
C GLN A 488 -2.79 14.12 25.17
N GLN A 489 -2.62 14.37 26.48
CA GLN A 489 -2.94 15.66 27.08
C GLN A 489 -2.18 16.83 26.43
N ARG A 490 -0.90 16.62 26.07
CA ARG A 490 -0.10 17.64 25.37
C ARG A 490 -0.63 17.94 23.97
N VAL A 491 -1.14 16.94 23.25
CA VAL A 491 -1.73 17.12 21.92
C VAL A 491 -3.06 17.87 22.02
N LEU A 492 -3.93 17.49 22.96
CA LEU A 492 -5.22 18.17 23.18
C LEU A 492 -5.03 19.62 23.61
N ARG A 493 -4.08 19.88 24.53
CA ARG A 493 -3.71 21.23 24.93
C ARG A 493 -3.19 22.06 23.76
N LEU A 494 -2.35 21.48 22.89
CA LEU A 494 -1.88 22.16 21.69
C LEU A 494 -3.04 22.55 20.76
N LEU A 495 -4.02 21.68 20.55
CA LEU A 495 -5.21 22.00 19.75
C LEU A 495 -6.02 23.14 20.37
N ALA A 496 -6.21 23.14 21.70
CA ALA A 496 -6.88 24.22 22.42
C ALA A 496 -6.10 25.55 22.34
N GLU A 497 -4.77 25.52 22.46
CA GLU A 497 -3.90 26.68 22.30
C GLU A 497 -4.02 27.27 20.87
N LEU A 498 -4.07 26.42 19.85
CA LEU A 498 -4.24 26.85 18.45
C LEU A 498 -5.61 27.48 18.21
N ARG A 499 -6.69 26.89 18.74
CA ARG A 499 -8.05 27.46 18.71
C ARG A 499 -8.04 28.87 19.31
N ALA A 500 -7.48 29.02 20.50
CA ALA A 500 -7.47 30.29 21.23
C ALA A 500 -6.61 31.36 20.55
N ALA A 501 -5.45 30.98 19.99
CA ALA A 501 -4.50 31.91 19.39
C ALA A 501 -4.86 32.30 17.94
N GLU A 502 -5.34 31.36 17.12
CA GLU A 502 -5.56 31.56 15.68
C GLU A 502 -7.07 31.62 15.31
N GLY A 503 -7.98 31.40 16.26
CA GLY A 503 -9.44 31.42 16.01
C GLY A 503 -9.91 30.27 15.10
N VAL A 504 -9.11 29.20 15.00
CA VAL A 504 -9.39 28.04 14.15
C VAL A 504 -10.53 27.20 14.74
N ALA A 505 -11.47 26.76 13.89
CA ALA A 505 -12.49 25.80 14.29
C ALA A 505 -11.91 24.38 14.30
N ILE A 506 -12.43 23.52 15.16
CA ILE A 506 -11.93 22.15 15.31
C ILE A 506 -13.09 21.17 15.20
N LEU A 507 -12.95 20.19 14.30
CA LEU A 507 -13.79 19.00 14.26
C LEU A 507 -12.98 17.82 14.81
N LEU A 508 -13.25 17.44 16.05
CA LEU A 508 -12.53 16.39 16.77
C LEU A 508 -13.31 15.09 16.74
N ILE A 509 -12.75 14.04 16.14
CA ILE A 509 -13.32 12.69 16.15
C ILE A 509 -12.59 11.87 17.21
N SER A 510 -13.35 11.23 18.09
CA SER A 510 -12.81 10.35 19.13
C SER A 510 -13.80 9.22 19.44
N HIS A 511 -13.29 8.10 19.92
CA HIS A 511 -14.09 7.09 20.59
C HIS A 511 -14.14 7.29 22.12
N ASP A 512 -13.27 8.14 22.66
CA ASP A 512 -13.25 8.53 24.08
C ASP A 512 -14.17 9.75 24.29
N ILE A 513 -15.32 9.51 24.92
CA ILE A 513 -16.32 10.53 25.21
C ILE A 513 -15.86 11.50 26.30
N GLY A 514 -14.99 11.08 27.22
CA GLY A 514 -14.47 11.93 28.29
C GLY A 514 -13.53 13.00 27.76
N VAL A 515 -12.70 12.66 26.77
CA VAL A 515 -11.87 13.63 26.05
C VAL A 515 -12.73 14.69 25.34
N ILE A 516 -13.84 14.25 24.73
CA ILE A 516 -14.73 15.12 23.97
C ILE A 516 -15.49 16.06 24.90
N GLU A 517 -15.99 15.56 26.03
CA GLU A 517 -16.63 16.34 27.09
C GLU A 517 -15.72 17.47 27.61
N GLN A 518 -14.41 17.22 27.71
CA GLN A 518 -13.44 18.18 28.25
C GLN A 518 -12.99 19.26 27.25
N VAL A 519 -13.01 18.97 25.95
CA VAL A 519 -12.31 19.79 24.93
C VAL A 519 -13.26 20.45 23.94
N CYS A 520 -14.46 19.89 23.74
CA CYS A 520 -15.41 20.37 22.75
C CYS A 520 -16.46 21.32 23.36
N ASP A 521 -16.99 22.23 22.54
CA ASP A 521 -18.15 23.06 22.93
C ASP A 521 -19.46 22.29 22.68
N ARG A 522 -19.50 21.48 21.61
CA ARG A 522 -20.67 20.71 21.17
C ARG A 522 -20.28 19.30 20.76
N VAL A 523 -21.18 18.33 20.95
CA VAL A 523 -20.95 16.91 20.70
C VAL A 523 -22.02 16.36 19.78
N LEU A 524 -21.57 15.67 18.73
CA LEU A 524 -22.38 14.91 17.80
C LEU A 524 -22.17 13.41 18.07
N VAL A 525 -23.21 12.72 18.48
CA VAL A 525 -23.17 11.28 18.69
C VAL A 525 -23.59 10.58 17.40
N MET A 526 -22.72 9.73 16.87
CA MET A 526 -22.91 9.04 15.60
C MET A 526 -23.06 7.52 15.81
N TYR A 527 -24.13 6.95 15.27
CA TYR A 527 -24.38 5.51 15.26
C TYR A 527 -24.79 5.04 13.87
N ALA A 528 -24.18 3.95 13.39
CA ALA A 528 -24.50 3.30 12.11
C ALA A 528 -24.72 4.28 10.94
N GLY A 529 -23.79 5.23 10.76
CA GLY A 529 -23.81 6.16 9.63
C GLY A 529 -24.68 7.40 9.79
N ARG A 530 -25.29 7.66 10.95
CA ARG A 530 -26.14 8.83 11.21
C ARG A 530 -25.81 9.51 12.53
N ILE A 531 -26.10 10.81 12.61
CA ILE A 531 -26.08 11.55 13.88
C ILE A 531 -27.37 11.25 14.61
N VAL A 532 -27.26 10.66 15.80
CA VAL A 532 -28.39 10.31 16.66
C VAL A 532 -28.66 11.34 17.73
N GLU A 533 -27.66 12.16 18.07
CA GLU A 533 -27.79 13.22 19.05
C GLU A 533 -26.79 14.37 18.81
N ASP A 534 -27.21 15.60 19.09
CA ASP A 534 -26.41 16.83 18.99
C ASP A 534 -26.74 17.75 20.17
N LEU A 535 -25.77 17.98 21.05
CA LEU A 535 -25.95 18.72 22.29
C LEU A 535 -24.67 19.41 22.77
N PRO A 536 -24.76 20.47 23.60
CA PRO A 536 -23.60 21.07 24.25
C PRO A 536 -22.80 20.03 25.04
N ALA A 537 -21.47 20.07 24.93
CA ALA A 537 -20.59 19.10 25.60
C ALA A 537 -20.75 19.14 27.13
N ALA A 538 -20.94 20.33 27.69
CA ALA A 538 -21.14 20.54 29.13
C ALA A 538 -22.45 19.92 29.66
N GLU A 539 -23.44 19.69 28.78
CA GLU A 539 -24.71 19.06 29.13
C GLU A 539 -24.74 17.57 28.80
N LEU A 540 -23.65 17.00 28.29
CA LEU A 540 -23.63 15.63 27.77
C LEU A 540 -24.09 14.60 28.81
N ARG A 541 -23.67 14.72 30.07
CA ARG A 541 -24.08 13.80 31.15
C ARG A 541 -25.47 14.05 31.69
N SER A 542 -25.89 15.32 31.75
CA SER A 542 -27.15 15.72 32.41
C SER A 542 -28.34 15.70 31.46
N ALA A 543 -28.12 15.92 30.16
CA ALA A 543 -29.18 16.14 29.16
C ALA A 543 -29.18 15.13 28.01
N ALA A 544 -28.29 14.11 28.00
CA ALA A 544 -28.36 13.06 26.99
C ALA A 544 -29.70 12.31 27.06
N ARG A 545 -30.41 12.27 25.93
CA ARG A 545 -31.73 11.66 25.76
C ARG A 545 -31.67 10.37 24.95
N HIS A 546 -30.79 10.27 23.96
CA HIS A 546 -30.78 9.08 23.11
C HIS A 546 -30.28 7.85 23.92
N PRO A 547 -31.01 6.71 23.90
CA PRO A 547 -30.62 5.52 24.68
C PRO A 547 -29.19 5.04 24.41
N TYR A 548 -28.74 5.11 23.15
CA TYR A 548 -27.35 4.83 22.77
C TYR A 548 -26.33 5.76 23.45
N THR A 549 -26.53 7.08 23.43
CA THR A 549 -25.62 8.05 24.06
C THR A 549 -25.48 7.78 25.55
N ARG A 550 -26.59 7.46 26.21
CA ARG A 550 -26.61 7.15 27.64
C ARG A 550 -25.92 5.82 27.94
N ALA A 551 -26.10 4.83 27.08
CA ALA A 551 -25.40 3.56 27.18
C ALA A 551 -23.88 3.74 26.98
N LEU A 552 -23.45 4.61 26.06
CA LEU A 552 -22.04 4.99 25.91
C LEU A 552 -21.49 5.66 27.17
N LEU A 553 -22.21 6.62 27.75
CA LEU A 553 -21.80 7.31 28.97
C LEU A 553 -21.71 6.36 30.17
N ALA A 554 -22.66 5.43 30.30
CA ALA A 554 -22.67 4.42 31.37
C ALA A 554 -21.51 3.41 31.25
N ALA A 555 -21.03 3.15 30.03
CA ALA A 555 -19.93 2.22 29.78
C ALA A 555 -18.54 2.82 30.11
N VAL A 556 -18.46 4.11 30.41
CA VAL A 556 -17.19 4.79 30.72
C VAL A 556 -17.01 4.90 32.23
N PRO A 557 -16.08 4.14 32.84
CA PRO A 557 -15.84 4.20 34.27
C PRO A 557 -15.22 5.54 34.68
N ASP A 558 -15.58 5.98 35.88
CA ASP A 558 -14.99 7.12 36.58
C ASP A 558 -14.41 6.70 37.95
N LEU A 559 -13.86 7.65 38.70
CA LEU A 559 -13.27 7.38 40.02
C LEU A 559 -14.31 6.98 41.08
N ALA A 560 -15.60 7.25 40.85
CA ALA A 560 -16.70 6.87 41.73
C ALA A 560 -17.31 5.51 41.35
N THR A 561 -16.88 4.92 40.23
CA THR A 561 -17.38 3.64 39.74
C THR A 561 -16.97 2.50 40.68
N ASP A 562 -17.96 1.76 41.16
CA ASP A 562 -17.78 0.60 42.03
C ASP A 562 -16.96 -0.49 41.32
N ARG A 563 -15.79 -0.81 41.87
CA ARG A 563 -14.84 -1.78 41.29
C ARG A 563 -15.27 -3.23 41.50
N ASP A 564 -16.18 -3.48 42.42
CA ASP A 564 -16.66 -4.82 42.74
C ASP A 564 -17.85 -5.24 41.86
N ARG A 565 -18.34 -4.33 40.99
CA ARG A 565 -19.42 -4.60 40.03
C ARG A 565 -18.88 -4.69 38.60
N PRO A 566 -19.47 -5.58 37.76
CA PRO A 566 -19.17 -5.59 36.33
C PRO A 566 -19.48 -4.23 35.69
N LEU A 567 -18.60 -3.77 34.79
CA LEU A 567 -18.84 -2.54 34.04
C LEU A 567 -20.09 -2.69 33.16
N PRO A 568 -20.92 -1.62 33.05
CA PRO A 568 -22.03 -1.61 32.12
C PRO A 568 -21.52 -1.82 30.69
N VAL A 569 -22.11 -2.76 29.96
CA VAL A 569 -21.83 -2.99 28.54
C VAL A 569 -23.09 -2.78 27.73
N ILE A 570 -22.93 -2.27 26.51
CA ILE A 570 -24.04 -2.13 25.58
C ILE A 570 -24.28 -3.50 24.94
N PRO A 571 -25.42 -4.18 25.19
CA PRO A 571 -25.65 -5.54 24.73
C PRO A 571 -25.70 -5.64 23.19
N GLY A 572 -25.48 -6.85 22.67
CA GLY A 572 -25.56 -7.15 21.25
C GLY A 572 -24.33 -6.70 20.44
N ARG A 573 -24.47 -6.74 19.11
CA ARG A 573 -23.43 -6.32 18.16
C ARG A 573 -23.86 -5.02 17.44
N PRO A 574 -22.93 -4.13 17.08
CA PRO A 574 -23.24 -2.97 16.24
C PRO A 574 -23.88 -3.41 14.92
N ALA A 575 -24.74 -2.55 14.36
CA ALA A 575 -25.38 -2.80 13.08
C ALA A 575 -24.34 -2.95 11.96
N ASP A 576 -24.54 -3.93 11.07
CA ASP A 576 -23.68 -4.11 9.89
C ASP A 576 -23.88 -2.93 8.93
N PRO A 577 -22.81 -2.18 8.58
CA PRO A 577 -22.90 -1.10 7.59
C PRO A 577 -23.41 -1.54 6.21
N ALA A 578 -23.26 -2.83 5.86
CA ALA A 578 -23.75 -3.40 4.60
C ALA A 578 -25.25 -3.72 4.63
N ALA A 579 -25.83 -3.91 5.82
CA ALA A 579 -27.23 -4.31 5.98
C ALA A 579 -27.90 -3.48 7.10
N PRO A 580 -28.06 -2.15 6.91
CA PRO A 580 -28.76 -1.34 7.88
C PRO A 580 -30.24 -1.75 7.98
N PRO A 581 -30.83 -1.80 9.19
CA PRO A 581 -32.26 -2.09 9.34
C PRO A 581 -33.12 -0.94 8.79
N PRO A 582 -34.40 -1.21 8.46
CA PRO A 582 -35.30 -0.22 7.88
C PRO A 582 -35.64 0.93 8.83
N GLY A 583 -35.83 0.63 10.12
CA GLY A 583 -36.06 1.62 11.18
C GLY A 583 -34.80 2.14 11.87
N CYS A 584 -34.94 2.53 13.14
CA CYS A 584 -33.83 2.95 13.98
C CYS A 584 -32.75 1.87 14.08
N ALA A 585 -31.53 2.21 13.66
CA ALA A 585 -30.42 1.26 13.66
C ALA A 585 -30.04 0.73 15.06
N PHE A 586 -30.38 1.47 16.11
CA PHE A 586 -30.13 1.07 17.49
C PHE A 586 -31.27 0.24 18.10
N ALA A 587 -32.42 0.10 17.43
CA ALA A 587 -33.58 -0.64 17.96
C ALA A 587 -33.25 -2.05 18.47
N PRO A 588 -32.42 -2.89 17.79
CA PRO A 588 -32.09 -4.24 18.28
C PRO A 588 -31.33 -4.27 19.61
N ARG A 589 -30.76 -3.13 20.05
CA ARG A 589 -29.97 -2.98 21.28
C ARG A 589 -30.65 -2.01 22.26
N CYS A 590 -31.77 -1.42 21.87
CA CYS A 590 -32.44 -0.37 22.63
C CYS A 590 -33.44 -0.99 23.62
N PRO A 591 -33.35 -0.70 24.92
CA PRO A 591 -34.32 -1.20 25.90
C PRO A 591 -35.71 -0.56 25.77
N LEU A 592 -35.86 0.48 24.95
CA LEU A 592 -37.11 1.20 24.71
C LEU A 592 -37.67 0.93 23.32
N ALA A 593 -37.12 -0.02 22.55
CA ALA A 593 -37.58 -0.26 21.18
C ALA A 593 -39.04 -0.76 21.15
N ASP A 594 -39.84 -0.15 20.27
CA ASP A 594 -41.19 -0.58 19.91
C ASP A 594 -41.29 -0.84 18.40
N ASP A 595 -42.49 -1.18 17.91
CA ASP A 595 -42.74 -1.46 16.49
C ASP A 595 -42.46 -0.25 15.59
N HIS A 596 -42.63 0.97 16.10
CA HIS A 596 -42.32 2.20 15.37
C HIS A 596 -40.81 2.33 15.15
N CYS A 597 -40.01 2.03 16.17
CA CYS A 597 -38.55 1.99 16.08
C CYS A 597 -38.03 0.97 15.05
N LEU A 598 -38.74 -0.14 14.84
CA LEU A 598 -38.32 -1.20 13.90
C LEU A 598 -38.65 -0.87 12.44
N THR A 599 -39.66 -0.05 12.21
CA THR A 599 -40.21 0.23 10.87
C THR A 599 -39.78 1.58 10.30
N GLU A 600 -39.59 2.60 11.15
CA GLU A 600 -39.25 3.96 10.72
C GLU A 600 -38.03 4.52 11.46
N ASP A 601 -37.09 5.08 10.70
CA ASP A 601 -35.85 5.67 11.23
C ASP A 601 -36.15 7.11 11.71
N PRO A 602 -35.96 7.43 13.01
CA PRO A 602 -36.33 8.74 13.56
C PRO A 602 -35.55 9.89 12.93
N ALA A 603 -36.24 11.00 12.65
CA ALA A 603 -35.60 12.23 12.21
C ALA A 603 -34.86 12.91 13.37
N LEU A 604 -33.77 13.62 13.06
CA LEU A 604 -33.05 14.44 14.04
C LEU A 604 -33.82 15.75 14.31
N VAL A 605 -34.62 15.77 15.37
CA VAL A 605 -35.51 16.89 15.73
C VAL A 605 -34.88 17.76 16.82
N SER A 606 -35.07 19.08 16.74
CA SER A 606 -34.57 20.03 17.74
C SER A 606 -35.58 20.26 18.86
N ASP A 607 -35.11 20.46 20.09
CA ASP A 607 -35.93 20.92 21.21
C ASP A 607 -35.86 22.46 21.38
N ASP A 608 -36.60 22.97 22.36
CA ASP A 608 -36.65 24.41 22.68
C ASP A 608 -35.30 24.99 23.12
N ALA A 609 -34.37 24.14 23.58
CA ALA A 609 -33.01 24.51 23.97
C ALA A 609 -32.00 24.38 22.81
N GLY A 610 -32.45 24.04 21.60
CA GLY A 610 -31.61 23.87 20.41
C GLY A 610 -30.80 22.57 20.37
N ARG A 611 -31.03 21.63 21.30
CA ARG A 611 -30.46 20.28 21.29
C ARG A 611 -31.25 19.41 20.33
N ARG A 612 -30.58 18.49 19.63
CA ARG A 612 -31.23 17.64 18.64
C ARG A 612 -31.09 16.17 18.97
N VAL A 613 -32.15 15.40 18.77
CA VAL A 613 -32.18 13.95 19.05
C VAL A 613 -33.00 13.22 17.99
N ALA A 614 -32.51 12.07 17.55
CA ALA A 614 -33.21 11.19 16.64
C ALA A 614 -33.75 9.98 17.41
N CYS A 615 -34.86 10.16 18.14
CA CYS A 615 -35.48 9.10 18.93
C CYS A 615 -36.98 9.34 19.14
N TRP A 616 -37.80 8.31 18.94
CA TRP A 616 -39.25 8.36 19.20
C TRP A 616 -39.60 8.42 20.70
N HIS A 617 -38.64 8.10 21.58
CA HIS A 617 -38.84 8.02 23.03
C HIS A 617 -37.89 8.92 23.82
N ALA A 618 -37.45 10.02 23.22
CA ALA A 618 -36.51 10.96 23.85
C ALA A 618 -36.97 11.46 25.23
N ASP A 619 -38.28 11.63 25.43
CA ASP A 619 -38.87 12.16 26.68
C ASP A 619 -39.26 11.08 27.70
N ARG A 620 -39.23 9.80 27.32
CA ARG A 620 -39.77 8.70 28.15
C ARG A 620 -38.77 8.08 29.12
N TYR A 621 -37.52 8.57 29.15
CA TYR A 621 -36.46 7.93 29.94
C TYR A 621 -35.79 8.95 30.88
N SER A 622 -36.09 8.87 32.19
CA SER A 622 -35.36 9.61 33.24
C SER A 622 -33.97 9.01 33.50
N PRO A 623 -32.94 9.77 33.94
CA PRO A 623 -31.61 9.25 34.27
C PRO A 623 -31.73 8.03 35.21
N PRO A 624 -31.28 6.82 34.83
CA PRO A 624 -31.32 5.70 35.75
C PRO A 624 -30.33 5.96 36.87
N SER A 625 -30.82 5.99 38.11
CA SER A 625 -30.01 5.59 39.25
C SER A 625 -29.72 4.09 39.08
N ALA A 626 -28.56 3.77 38.49
CA ALA A 626 -28.13 2.43 38.10
C ALA A 626 -29.05 1.75 37.06
N PHE A 627 -28.45 1.33 35.95
CA PHE A 627 -29.07 0.33 35.08
C PHE A 627 -29.39 -0.89 35.95
N ALA A 628 -30.68 -1.17 36.17
CA ALA A 628 -31.10 -2.46 36.72
C ALA A 628 -30.71 -3.51 35.68
N LEU A 629 -29.57 -4.16 35.93
CA LEU A 629 -29.19 -5.37 35.22
C LEU A 629 -30.34 -6.34 35.37
N HIS A 630 -30.93 -6.76 34.25
CA HIS A 630 -31.68 -8.02 34.22
C HIS A 630 -30.69 -9.11 34.61
N THR A 631 -30.67 -9.44 35.91
CA THR A 631 -30.14 -10.71 36.39
C THR A 631 -31.11 -11.78 35.89
N ASN A 632 -30.88 -12.29 34.68
CA ASN A 632 -31.32 -13.64 34.39
C ASN A 632 -30.46 -14.56 35.25
N THR A 633 -31.00 -14.90 36.42
CA THR A 633 -30.62 -16.07 37.18
C THR A 633 -30.80 -17.28 36.28
N HIS A 634 -29.79 -17.62 35.49
CA HIS A 634 -29.42 -18.97 35.06
C HIS A 634 -28.08 -18.87 34.32
N GLY A 635 -27.02 -19.30 35.00
CA GLY A 635 -25.72 -19.48 34.39
C GLY A 635 -25.80 -20.57 33.34
N ALA A 636 -25.75 -20.18 32.07
CA ALA A 636 -25.36 -21.05 30.97
C ALA A 636 -24.88 -20.18 29.82
N TYR A 637 -23.56 -20.08 29.66
CA TYR A 637 -22.97 -19.67 28.39
C TYR A 637 -23.23 -20.79 27.38
N LEU A 638 -24.19 -20.60 26.49
CA LEU A 638 -24.30 -21.41 25.28
C LEU A 638 -23.69 -20.61 24.12
N CYS A 639 -22.45 -20.97 23.78
CA CYS A 639 -21.90 -20.77 22.45
C CYS A 639 -22.81 -21.47 21.45
N ALA A 640 -23.52 -20.73 20.62
CA ALA A 640 -24.20 -21.30 19.46
C ALA A 640 -23.15 -21.57 18.37
N GLU A 641 -22.69 -22.81 18.31
CA GLU A 641 -22.11 -23.41 17.10
C GLU A 641 -23.21 -23.49 16.03
N GLN A 642 -22.97 -22.87 14.88
CA GLN A 642 -23.71 -23.13 13.66
C GLN A 642 -22.94 -24.19 12.87
N SER A 643 -23.43 -25.43 12.87
CA SER A 643 -23.14 -26.40 11.80
C SER A 643 -24.19 -27.51 11.75
N GLU A 644 -24.73 -27.73 10.54
CA GLU A 644 -25.41 -28.95 10.05
C GLU A 644 -26.78 -29.26 10.67
N ALA A 645 -27.81 -29.74 9.96
CA ALA A 645 -28.14 -29.91 8.56
C ALA A 645 -29.65 -30.26 8.56
N VAL A 646 -30.46 -29.74 7.64
CA VAL A 646 -31.78 -30.35 7.32
C VAL A 646 -31.93 -30.38 5.81
N VAL A 647 -31.45 -31.47 5.21
CA VAL A 647 -31.97 -32.01 3.95
C VAL A 647 -33.13 -32.91 4.34
N THR A 648 -34.30 -32.57 3.84
CA THR A 648 -35.58 -33.26 4.04
C THR A 648 -35.58 -34.66 3.43
N ALA A 649 -35.88 -35.68 4.25
CA ALA A 649 -36.29 -37.00 3.78
C ALA A 649 -37.83 -37.05 3.70
N GLY A 650 -38.36 -37.40 2.53
CA GLY A 650 -39.77 -37.76 2.33
C GLY A 650 -39.99 -39.27 2.52
N PRO A 651 -41.23 -39.72 2.80
CA PRO A 651 -41.49 -41.09 3.23
C PRO A 651 -41.66 -42.08 2.06
N GLU A 652 -41.35 -43.34 2.35
CA GLU A 652 -41.48 -44.51 1.49
C GLU A 652 -42.92 -45.07 1.43
N HIS A 653 -43.10 -46.02 0.49
CA HIS A 653 -44.25 -46.88 0.12
C HIS A 653 -45.17 -46.28 -0.97
N GLU A 654 -45.44 -46.92 -2.11
CA GLU A 654 -45.66 -48.35 -2.39
C GLU A 654 -45.67 -48.59 -3.93
N ALA A 655 -45.33 -49.82 -4.35
CA ALA A 655 -45.45 -50.46 -5.68
C ALA A 655 -44.41 -50.16 -6.78
#